data_AF-A0A5P8MVB5-F1
#
_entry.id   AF-A0A5P8MVB5-F1
#
_cell.length_a   1.000
_cell.length_b   1.000
_cell.length_c   1.000
_cell.angle_alpha   90.00
_cell.angle_beta   90.00
_cell.angle_gamma   90.00
#
_symmetry.space_group_name_H-M   'P 1'
#
loop_
_entity.id
_entity.type
_entity.pdbx_description
1 polymer ?
#
loop_
_entity_poly.entity_id
_entity_poly.type
_entity_poly.pdbx_seq_one_letter_code
_entity_poly.pdbx_strand_id
1 'polypeptide(L)'
;MQAPPGEDIPGKDMPRRRGARVAVLAAARPALGVTGRWPGLPFAALLGGLSAALARELDDRRGFLFLPVAFALGSALYFAAPQEPLAYAGFVPAGVFAALAAWRRERPFGFHLFALLAVVALGFAVAGLQVQRMAHPVLGSTLYAAELTGFVEAAEQRPRGSRITLLVTGFARPPAEPPQRVRVTLTGRDPPAVGSHVRLRATLGPPPGPAYPGGFDFGRAIWFDGIGATGFALGRPEAAPAPGAPPWSLSLATWLDGTRRAIAARIRATLPGADGGVAVALVTGLRDAVGEPIEESMRIAGLSHILSISGLHMALVASTVFFLARALLALVPELALSRPIKAWAALPAVASASFYLLLSGAEVPTQRAYAMTLLVLSGVVLGRPALTLRTLALAALAVMALTPWAVLDPGAQMSFAATLALVAAYERFGRFIAAPPGVSAPVLAVPARYLAALVLGSLAAGLATAPFAAFHFQRLAPLSLLANLAAMPVVSFIVMPMGLVGALLMPFGWDEPIWRVMGWGIGAMLAIADAVAALPGADRGVRAMPAVSLALFSLALVVLCLARSRLVLVAPALAGLALWATASAPRPDLLVDAQARTVAVRGADGALAVMGDRMSGLAGRFAVEQWLNADGDRARVGATQVTAGAACDMAGCTLPLPEGGLAALSRQRESLEDDCRLARVLVTPFAPPDDCAATVVRVDPARPIGGIAGYRNPEGGWRLVAARPAAGTRPWEPKAQTLPPSSGHTSKAPASAALTSKQPASKEPMRDVEDDSTPAEAPMEVQ
;
A
#
# COMPACT_ATOMS: atom_id res chain seq x y z
N MET A 1 2.55 55.36 -56.81
CA MET A 1 2.00 54.70 -58.02
C MET A 1 1.44 53.35 -57.58
N GLN A 2 0.20 53.34 -57.08
CA GLN A 2 -1.02 53.01 -57.83
C GLN A 2 -1.08 51.52 -58.20
N ALA A 3 -1.76 50.76 -57.33
CA ALA A 3 -2.33 49.45 -57.60
C ALA A 3 -3.72 49.61 -58.25
N PRO A 4 -4.10 48.68 -59.13
CA PRO A 4 -5.47 48.11 -59.08
C PRO A 4 -5.50 46.62 -59.52
N PRO A 5 -6.68 45.97 -59.61
CA PRO A 5 -7.68 45.75 -58.57
C PRO A 5 -7.98 44.24 -58.38
N GLY A 6 -8.76 43.93 -57.33
CA GLY A 6 -9.07 42.58 -56.86
C GLY A 6 -9.99 41.75 -57.75
N GLU A 7 -9.80 40.44 -57.65
CA GLU A 7 -10.63 39.39 -58.22
C GLU A 7 -11.40 38.68 -57.10
N ASP A 8 -12.72 38.71 -57.21
CA ASP A 8 -13.69 38.00 -56.36
C ASP A 8 -13.59 36.49 -56.58
N ILE A 9 -13.37 35.72 -55.51
CA ILE A 9 -13.55 34.26 -55.49
C ILE A 9 -14.79 33.94 -54.63
N PRO A 10 -15.83 33.29 -55.18
CA PRO A 10 -17.05 32.99 -54.46
C PRO A 10 -16.82 31.91 -53.38
N GLY A 11 -17.50 32.11 -52.25
CA GLY A 11 -17.40 31.29 -51.05
C GLY A 11 -17.70 29.80 -51.30
N LYS A 12 -16.78 28.97 -50.81
CA LYS A 12 -16.98 27.52 -50.72
C LYS A 12 -17.81 27.25 -49.46
N ASP A 13 -19.10 27.02 -49.66
CA ASP A 13 -20.04 26.57 -48.63
C ASP A 13 -19.51 25.31 -47.94
N MET A 14 -19.06 25.48 -46.69
CA MET A 14 -18.90 24.37 -45.75
C MET A 14 -20.29 23.99 -45.23
N PRO A 15 -20.71 22.72 -45.31
CA PRO A 15 -21.99 22.31 -44.77
C PRO A 15 -21.96 22.48 -43.25
N ARG A 16 -22.68 23.50 -42.75
CA ARG A 16 -23.11 23.61 -41.36
C ARG A 16 -23.80 22.29 -40.98
N ARG A 17 -23.07 21.40 -40.31
CA ARG A 17 -23.67 20.23 -39.64
C ARG A 17 -24.64 20.75 -38.58
N ARG A 18 -25.93 20.64 -38.93
CA ARG A 18 -27.09 21.01 -38.13
C ARG A 18 -27.00 20.40 -36.73
N GLY A 19 -27.20 21.26 -35.74
CA GLY A 19 -27.42 20.87 -34.37
C GLY A 19 -28.70 20.04 -34.25
N ALA A 20 -28.55 18.83 -33.74
CA ALA A 20 -29.66 17.98 -33.29
C ALA A 20 -29.13 17.05 -32.20
N ARG A 21 -28.77 17.61 -31.03
CA ARG A 21 -28.39 16.84 -29.84
C ARG A 21 -28.77 17.57 -28.56
N VAL A 22 -30.06 17.55 -28.20
CA VAL A 22 -30.52 17.83 -26.81
C VAL A 22 -31.64 16.88 -26.35
N ALA A 23 -32.32 16.14 -27.23
CA ALA A 23 -33.49 15.37 -26.84
C ALA A 23 -33.21 13.86 -26.60
N VAL A 24 -32.43 13.48 -25.57
CA VAL A 24 -32.46 12.08 -25.07
C VAL A 24 -32.34 11.97 -23.53
N LEU A 25 -31.93 13.01 -22.79
CA LEU A 25 -31.85 12.95 -21.32
C LEU A 25 -33.05 13.56 -20.58
N ALA A 26 -34.07 14.04 -21.29
CA ALA A 26 -35.31 14.57 -20.71
C ALA A 26 -36.42 13.53 -20.47
N ALA A 27 -36.19 12.25 -20.79
CA ALA A 27 -37.21 11.20 -20.74
C ALA A 27 -37.22 10.35 -19.45
N ALA A 28 -36.65 10.86 -18.36
CA ALA A 28 -36.83 10.30 -17.01
C ALA A 28 -37.54 11.34 -16.14
N ARG A 29 -38.87 11.45 -16.30
CA ARG A 29 -39.72 12.10 -15.29
C ARG A 29 -39.90 11.14 -14.11
N PRO A 30 -39.76 11.58 -12.85
CA PRO A 30 -40.32 10.84 -11.74
C PRO A 30 -41.83 11.13 -11.72
N ALA A 31 -42.63 10.07 -11.84
CA ALA A 31 -44.05 10.12 -11.53
C ALA A 31 -44.22 10.12 -10.01
N LEU A 32 -43.94 11.24 -9.35
CA LEU A 32 -44.31 11.49 -7.97
C LEU A 32 -44.77 12.95 -7.88
N GLY A 33 -46.10 13.13 -7.86
CA GLY A 33 -46.74 14.41 -7.65
C GLY A 33 -46.48 14.88 -6.22
N VAL A 34 -45.56 15.85 -6.07
CA VAL A 34 -45.44 16.67 -4.87
C VAL A 34 -45.42 18.12 -5.33
N THR A 35 -46.60 18.74 -5.36
CA THR A 35 -46.77 20.17 -5.57
C THR A 35 -46.44 20.92 -4.28
N GLY A 36 -45.15 21.15 -4.04
CA GLY A 36 -44.66 22.02 -2.97
C GLY A 36 -43.58 22.94 -3.50
N ARG A 37 -43.91 24.22 -3.69
CA ARG A 37 -42.95 25.27 -4.09
C ARG A 37 -41.96 25.52 -2.94
N TRP A 38 -40.82 24.84 -2.99
CA TRP A 38 -39.60 25.29 -2.33
C TRP A 38 -38.79 26.12 -3.35
N PRO A 39 -38.14 27.23 -2.97
CA PRO A 39 -37.25 27.97 -3.86
C PRO A 39 -36.00 27.11 -4.08
N GLY A 40 -36.11 26.18 -5.03
CA GLY A 40 -35.14 25.11 -5.25
C GLY A 40 -33.93 25.60 -6.03
N LEU A 41 -32.75 25.40 -5.45
CA LEU A 41 -31.47 25.25 -6.16
C LEU A 41 -31.69 24.50 -7.49
N PRO A 42 -31.05 24.91 -8.60
CA PRO A 42 -31.39 24.43 -9.93
C PRO A 42 -30.76 23.06 -10.17
N PHE A 43 -31.22 22.04 -9.45
CA PHE A 43 -30.72 20.67 -9.53
C PHE A 43 -30.84 20.11 -10.95
N ALA A 44 -31.92 20.46 -11.67
CA ALA A 44 -32.10 20.10 -13.08
C ALA A 44 -31.10 20.81 -14.02
N ALA A 45 -30.75 22.08 -13.76
CA ALA A 45 -29.75 22.80 -14.56
C ALA A 45 -28.32 22.31 -14.25
N LEU A 46 -28.07 21.93 -12.99
CA LEU A 46 -26.82 21.30 -12.56
C LEU A 46 -26.62 19.95 -13.25
N LEU A 47 -27.63 19.08 -13.23
CA LEU A 47 -27.62 17.78 -13.92
C LEU A 47 -27.51 17.95 -15.44
N GLY A 48 -28.22 18.92 -16.02
CA GLY A 48 -28.07 19.30 -17.43
C GLY A 48 -26.65 19.75 -17.78
N GLY A 49 -26.04 20.58 -16.94
CA GLY A 49 -24.66 21.04 -17.09
C GLY A 49 -23.62 19.92 -16.94
N LEU A 50 -23.81 19.01 -15.99
CA LEU A 50 -22.98 17.82 -15.76
C LEU A 50 -23.04 16.86 -16.94
N SER A 51 -24.24 16.57 -17.44
CA SER A 51 -24.43 15.68 -18.61
C SER A 51 -23.81 16.27 -19.88
N ALA A 52 -23.95 17.58 -20.12
CA ALA A 52 -23.33 18.27 -21.24
C ALA A 52 -21.79 18.39 -21.11
N ALA A 53 -21.26 18.39 -19.88
CA ALA A 53 -19.82 18.36 -19.65
C ALA A 53 -19.25 16.95 -19.87
N LEU A 54 -19.94 15.91 -19.39
CA LEU A 54 -19.58 14.51 -19.63
C LEU A 54 -19.62 14.16 -21.12
N ALA A 55 -20.64 14.62 -21.85
CA ALA A 55 -20.74 14.44 -23.30
C ALA A 55 -19.54 15.05 -24.05
N ARG A 56 -19.10 16.25 -23.65
CA ARG A 56 -17.91 16.91 -24.22
C ARG A 56 -16.62 16.12 -23.95
N GLU A 57 -16.46 15.58 -22.75
CA GLU A 57 -15.28 14.76 -22.42
C GLU A 57 -15.23 13.43 -23.19
N LEU A 58 -16.39 12.83 -23.48
CA LEU A 58 -16.50 11.66 -24.34
C LEU A 58 -16.18 12.00 -25.81
N ASP A 59 -16.64 13.14 -26.32
CA ASP A 59 -16.36 13.61 -27.68
C ASP A 59 -14.86 13.90 -27.90
N ASP A 60 -14.12 14.32 -26.86
CA ASP A 60 -12.66 14.53 -26.88
C ASP A 60 -11.82 13.23 -26.95
N ARG A 61 -12.46 12.06 -27.11
CA ARG A 61 -11.81 10.72 -27.12
C ARG A 61 -10.95 10.45 -25.87
N ARG A 62 -11.29 11.05 -24.73
CA ARG A 62 -10.58 10.87 -23.45
C ARG A 62 -11.03 9.64 -22.67
N GLY A 63 -12.08 8.94 -23.11
CA GLY A 63 -12.58 7.70 -22.48
C GLY A 63 -11.49 6.63 -22.25
N PHE A 64 -10.47 6.59 -23.13
CA PHE A 64 -9.31 5.70 -22.97
C PHE A 64 -8.55 5.89 -21.65
N LEU A 65 -8.50 7.13 -21.13
CA LEU A 65 -7.77 7.47 -19.90
C LEU A 65 -8.43 6.88 -18.64
N PHE A 66 -9.71 6.49 -18.72
CA PHE A 66 -10.45 5.88 -17.62
C PHE A 66 -10.35 4.34 -17.60
N LEU A 67 -9.83 3.71 -18.66
CA LEU A 67 -9.66 2.25 -18.70
C LEU A 67 -8.77 1.72 -17.56
N PRO A 68 -7.62 2.32 -17.22
CA PRO A 68 -6.81 1.84 -16.09
C PRO A 68 -7.55 2.00 -14.76
N VAL A 69 -8.33 3.07 -14.59
CA VAL A 69 -9.14 3.32 -13.39
C VAL A 69 -10.23 2.25 -13.25
N ALA A 70 -10.92 1.92 -14.35
CA ALA A 70 -11.90 0.83 -14.39
C ALA A 70 -11.25 -0.53 -14.07
N PHE A 71 -10.09 -0.83 -14.66
CA PHE A 71 -9.37 -2.07 -14.41
C PHE A 71 -8.91 -2.18 -12.94
N ALA A 72 -8.38 -1.09 -12.38
CA ALA A 72 -8.00 -0.98 -10.97
C ALA A 72 -9.20 -1.21 -10.06
N LEU A 73 -10.36 -0.62 -10.37
CA LEU A 73 -11.60 -0.81 -9.61
C LEU A 73 -12.02 -2.30 -9.62
N GLY A 74 -11.97 -2.94 -10.78
CA GLY A 74 -12.22 -4.39 -10.91
C GLY A 74 -11.31 -5.24 -10.04
N SER A 75 -10.01 -4.96 -10.09
CA SER A 75 -9.00 -5.64 -9.28
C SER A 75 -9.22 -5.40 -7.79
N ALA A 76 -9.52 -4.17 -7.38
CA ALA A 76 -9.82 -3.81 -6.00
C ALA A 76 -11.09 -4.51 -5.48
N LEU A 77 -12.14 -4.64 -6.30
CA LEU A 77 -13.36 -5.37 -5.96
C LEU A 77 -13.07 -6.86 -5.69
N TYR A 78 -12.20 -7.48 -6.49
CA TYR A 78 -11.76 -8.86 -6.24
C TYR A 78 -11.01 -9.00 -4.91
N PHE A 79 -10.15 -8.04 -4.56
CA PHE A 79 -9.43 -8.07 -3.28
C PHE A 79 -10.30 -7.70 -2.08
N ALA A 80 -11.33 -6.90 -2.27
CA ALA A 80 -12.31 -6.56 -1.24
C ALA A 80 -13.29 -7.72 -0.95
N ALA A 81 -13.36 -8.73 -1.82
CA ALA A 81 -14.22 -9.88 -1.61
C ALA A 81 -13.84 -10.66 -0.33
N PRO A 82 -14.79 -11.01 0.55
CA PRO A 82 -14.50 -11.69 1.81
C PRO A 82 -14.09 -13.16 1.63
N GLN A 83 -14.48 -13.76 0.51
CA GLN A 83 -14.17 -15.14 0.15
C GLN A 83 -13.59 -15.18 -1.25
N GLU A 84 -12.92 -16.27 -1.59
CA GLU A 84 -12.35 -16.45 -2.92
C GLU A 84 -13.49 -16.59 -3.95
N PRO A 85 -13.63 -15.62 -4.87
CA PRO A 85 -14.71 -15.67 -5.87
C PRO A 85 -14.51 -16.83 -6.84
N LEU A 86 -15.63 -17.33 -7.39
CA LEU A 86 -15.59 -18.34 -8.44
C LEU A 86 -14.92 -17.78 -9.69
N ALA A 87 -14.10 -18.60 -10.37
CA ALA A 87 -13.28 -18.16 -11.51
C ALA A 87 -14.09 -17.47 -12.62
N TYR A 88 -15.33 -17.92 -12.86
CA TYR A 88 -16.21 -17.37 -13.89
C TYR A 88 -16.90 -16.05 -13.51
N ALA A 89 -16.86 -15.65 -12.22
CA ALA A 89 -17.53 -14.45 -11.73
C ALA A 89 -16.99 -13.14 -12.36
N GLY A 90 -15.76 -13.16 -12.89
CA GLY A 90 -15.20 -12.05 -13.67
C GLY A 90 -15.38 -12.19 -15.18
N PHE A 91 -15.08 -13.36 -15.75
CA PHE A 91 -15.02 -13.55 -17.21
C PHE A 91 -16.40 -13.47 -17.88
N VAL A 92 -17.45 -14.01 -17.26
CA VAL A 92 -18.81 -14.00 -17.85
C VAL A 92 -19.34 -12.55 -17.94
N PRO A 93 -19.34 -11.74 -16.86
CA PRO A 93 -19.73 -10.34 -16.98
C PRO A 93 -18.86 -9.54 -17.95
N ALA A 94 -17.55 -9.80 -18.03
CA ALA A 94 -16.66 -9.13 -18.98
C ALA A 94 -17.09 -9.40 -20.44
N GLY A 95 -17.40 -10.66 -20.77
CA GLY A 95 -17.91 -11.03 -22.10
C GLY A 95 -19.27 -10.41 -22.41
N VAL A 96 -20.21 -10.44 -21.45
CA VAL A 96 -21.55 -9.84 -21.62
C VAL A 96 -21.46 -8.33 -21.83
N PHE A 97 -20.70 -7.61 -21.01
CA PHE A 97 -20.55 -6.16 -21.16
C PHE A 97 -19.79 -5.79 -22.45
N ALA A 98 -18.82 -6.59 -22.88
CA ALA A 98 -18.17 -6.39 -24.17
C ALA A 98 -19.14 -6.58 -25.35
N ALA A 99 -20.01 -7.60 -25.29
CA ALA A 99 -21.06 -7.82 -26.29
C ALA A 99 -22.09 -6.67 -26.30
N LEU A 100 -22.51 -6.19 -25.13
CA LEU A 100 -23.40 -5.04 -25.00
C LEU A 100 -22.75 -3.74 -25.51
N ALA A 101 -21.45 -3.55 -25.28
CA ALA A 101 -20.71 -2.43 -25.86
C ALA A 101 -20.70 -2.51 -27.38
N ALA A 102 -20.41 -3.68 -27.96
CA ALA A 102 -20.44 -3.90 -29.40
C ALA A 102 -21.84 -3.66 -29.99
N TRP A 103 -22.89 -4.14 -29.31
CA TRP A 103 -24.29 -3.91 -29.70
C TRP A 103 -24.68 -2.43 -29.65
N ARG A 104 -24.18 -1.68 -28.66
CA ARG A 104 -24.44 -0.24 -28.50
C ARG A 104 -23.42 0.66 -29.21
N ARG A 105 -22.62 0.15 -30.17
CA ARG A 105 -21.59 0.93 -30.88
C ARG A 105 -22.10 2.24 -31.53
N GLU A 106 -23.38 2.28 -31.91
CA GLU A 106 -24.02 3.46 -32.52
C GLU A 106 -24.45 4.52 -31.49
N ARG A 107 -24.50 4.16 -30.21
CA ARG A 107 -24.87 5.04 -29.10
C ARG A 107 -23.61 5.31 -28.25
N PRO A 108 -22.93 6.46 -28.41
CA PRO A 108 -21.61 6.68 -27.82
C PRO A 108 -21.59 6.53 -26.29
N PHE A 109 -22.62 7.03 -25.61
CA PHE A 109 -22.74 6.87 -24.15
C PHE A 109 -22.86 5.39 -23.75
N GLY A 110 -23.73 4.62 -24.44
CA GLY A 110 -23.92 3.20 -24.16
C GLY A 110 -22.65 2.38 -24.42
N PHE A 111 -21.97 2.65 -25.54
CA PHE A 111 -20.68 2.03 -25.85
C PHE A 111 -19.65 2.28 -24.74
N HIS A 112 -19.44 3.53 -24.32
CA HIS A 112 -18.44 3.86 -23.30
C HIS A 112 -18.79 3.30 -21.91
N LEU A 113 -20.06 3.35 -21.51
CA LEU A 113 -20.52 2.78 -20.24
C LEU A 113 -20.25 1.26 -20.19
N PHE A 114 -20.71 0.52 -21.20
CA PHE A 114 -20.52 -0.93 -21.24
C PHE A 114 -19.06 -1.32 -21.45
N ALA A 115 -18.26 -0.54 -22.19
CA ALA A 115 -16.83 -0.76 -22.30
C ALA A 115 -16.11 -0.59 -20.96
N LEU A 116 -16.45 0.43 -20.17
CA LEU A 116 -15.90 0.61 -18.82
C LEU A 116 -16.30 -0.55 -17.90
N LEU A 117 -17.57 -0.95 -17.90
CA LEU A 117 -18.05 -2.10 -17.12
C LEU A 117 -17.36 -3.41 -17.53
N ALA A 118 -17.11 -3.61 -18.82
CA ALA A 118 -16.36 -4.75 -19.32
C ALA A 118 -14.92 -4.75 -18.79
N VAL A 119 -14.28 -3.59 -18.72
CA VAL A 119 -12.92 -3.46 -18.18
C VAL A 119 -12.87 -3.61 -16.66
N VAL A 120 -13.90 -3.17 -15.92
CA VAL A 120 -14.04 -3.49 -14.49
C VAL A 120 -14.14 -5.01 -14.30
N ALA A 121 -15.03 -5.68 -15.04
CA ALA A 121 -15.17 -7.12 -14.94
C ALA A 121 -13.89 -7.87 -15.37
N LEU A 122 -13.19 -7.37 -16.38
CA LEU A 122 -11.90 -7.92 -16.82
C LEU A 122 -10.81 -7.77 -15.75
N GLY A 123 -10.73 -6.60 -15.09
CA GLY A 123 -9.80 -6.39 -13.97
C GLY A 123 -10.05 -7.38 -12.83
N PHE A 124 -11.32 -7.60 -12.48
CA PHE A 124 -11.72 -8.62 -11.51
C PHE A 124 -11.30 -10.03 -11.95
N ALA A 125 -11.55 -10.39 -13.22
CA ALA A 125 -11.22 -11.69 -13.78
C ALA A 125 -9.71 -11.97 -13.79
N VAL A 126 -8.92 -10.98 -14.24
CA VAL A 126 -7.46 -11.08 -14.29
C VAL A 126 -6.86 -11.17 -12.89
N ALA A 127 -7.40 -10.44 -11.91
CA ALA A 127 -7.00 -10.57 -10.51
C ALA A 127 -7.20 -11.99 -9.99
N GLY A 128 -8.38 -12.59 -10.19
CA GLY A 128 -8.64 -13.98 -9.81
C GLY A 128 -7.76 -14.99 -10.53
N LEU A 129 -7.55 -14.83 -11.85
CA LEU A 129 -6.68 -15.71 -12.62
C LEU A 129 -5.23 -15.67 -12.12
N GLN A 130 -4.70 -14.47 -11.82
CA GLN A 130 -3.34 -14.33 -11.33
C GLN A 130 -3.16 -14.90 -9.93
N VAL A 131 -4.14 -14.72 -9.03
CA VAL A 131 -4.10 -15.35 -7.70
C VAL A 131 -4.10 -16.88 -7.81
N GLN A 132 -4.90 -17.46 -8.71
CA GLN A 132 -4.89 -18.91 -8.93
C GLN A 132 -3.56 -19.41 -9.49
N ARG A 133 -2.93 -18.66 -10.41
CA ARG A 133 -1.61 -19.01 -10.98
C ARG A 133 -0.47 -18.90 -9.97
N MET A 134 -0.59 -18.00 -9.00
CA MET A 134 0.42 -17.77 -7.97
C MET A 134 0.16 -18.56 -6.69
N ALA A 135 -0.89 -19.39 -6.66
CA ALA A 135 -1.28 -20.12 -5.48
C ALA A 135 -0.16 -21.05 -5.00
N HIS A 136 0.30 -20.80 -3.77
CA HIS A 136 1.27 -21.63 -3.06
C HIS A 136 0.78 -21.87 -1.61
N PRO A 137 1.26 -22.94 -0.97
CA PRO A 137 0.77 -23.32 0.36
C PRO A 137 1.24 -22.35 1.45
N VAL A 138 0.30 -21.97 2.32
CA VAL A 138 0.53 -21.20 3.54
C VAL A 138 0.54 -22.14 4.74
N LEU A 139 1.53 -22.00 5.61
CA LEU A 139 1.63 -22.83 6.81
C LEU A 139 0.39 -22.63 7.72
N GLY A 140 -0.33 -23.72 8.02
CA GLY A 140 -1.58 -23.65 8.78
C GLY A 140 -1.42 -23.37 10.27
N SER A 141 -0.33 -23.82 10.89
CA SER A 141 -0.09 -23.72 12.34
C SER A 141 1.38 -23.49 12.64
N THR A 142 1.66 -22.93 13.82
CA THR A 142 3.04 -22.72 14.27
C THR A 142 3.76 -24.05 14.49
N LEU A 143 4.91 -24.22 13.84
CA LEU A 143 5.84 -25.33 14.04
C LEU A 143 6.97 -24.86 14.94
N TYR A 144 7.10 -25.48 16.11
CA TYR A 144 8.19 -25.22 17.05
C TYR A 144 9.39 -26.10 16.71
N ALA A 145 10.58 -25.50 16.66
CA ALA A 145 11.83 -26.20 16.37
C ALA A 145 11.80 -27.06 15.09
N ALA A 146 11.16 -26.55 14.03
CA ALA A 146 11.17 -27.17 12.72
C ALA A 146 12.59 -27.17 12.16
N GLU A 147 13.07 -28.34 11.74
CA GLU A 147 14.35 -28.50 11.05
C GLU A 147 14.10 -28.54 9.54
N LEU A 148 14.66 -27.57 8.82
CA LEU A 148 14.53 -27.44 7.38
C LEU A 148 15.89 -27.22 6.71
N THR A 149 15.99 -27.65 5.46
CA THR A 149 17.10 -27.37 4.56
C THR A 149 16.61 -26.54 3.38
N GLY A 150 17.46 -25.66 2.86
CA GLY A 150 17.11 -24.86 1.71
C GLY A 150 18.24 -23.99 1.21
N PHE A 151 18.05 -23.43 0.02
CA PHE A 151 18.95 -22.44 -0.56
C PHE A 151 18.59 -21.03 -0.08
N VAL A 152 19.59 -20.22 0.24
CA VAL A 152 19.41 -18.80 0.57
C VAL A 152 19.16 -18.01 -0.72
N GLU A 153 17.91 -17.63 -1.01
CA GLU A 153 17.55 -16.82 -2.18
C GLU A 153 17.81 -15.34 -1.98
N ALA A 154 17.62 -14.83 -0.76
CA ALA A 154 17.84 -13.44 -0.41
C ALA A 154 18.30 -13.30 1.04
N ALA A 155 19.16 -12.32 1.29
CA ALA A 155 19.68 -11.98 2.60
C ALA A 155 19.64 -10.46 2.79
N GLU A 156 18.96 -10.02 3.84
CA GLU A 156 18.93 -8.62 4.29
C GLU A 156 19.66 -8.53 5.63
N GLN A 157 20.58 -7.58 5.77
CA GLN A 157 21.20 -7.30 7.06
C GLN A 157 20.43 -6.19 7.76
N ARG A 158 20.29 -6.30 9.08
CA ARG A 158 19.53 -5.37 9.91
C ARG A 158 20.36 -4.95 11.12
N PRO A 159 20.06 -3.80 11.75
CA PRO A 159 20.78 -3.36 12.95
C PRO A 159 20.80 -4.41 14.08
N ARG A 160 19.75 -5.23 14.21
CA ARG A 160 19.60 -6.26 15.26
C ARG A 160 19.73 -7.70 14.75
N GLY A 161 20.36 -7.93 13.60
CA GLY A 161 20.61 -9.26 13.05
C GLY A 161 20.48 -9.32 11.54
N SER A 162 19.88 -10.39 11.02
CA SER A 162 19.63 -10.52 9.59
C SER A 162 18.32 -11.25 9.31
N ARG A 163 17.86 -11.14 8.08
CA ARG A 163 16.65 -11.79 7.59
C ARG A 163 16.99 -12.50 6.30
N ILE A 164 16.69 -13.79 6.24
CA ILE A 164 16.94 -14.61 5.06
C ILE A 164 15.63 -15.15 4.50
N THR A 165 15.55 -15.25 3.18
CA THR A 165 14.49 -15.98 2.48
C THR A 165 15.09 -17.26 1.93
N LEU A 166 14.52 -18.39 2.33
CA LEU A 166 14.98 -19.73 1.94
C LEU A 166 14.02 -20.34 0.94
N LEU A 167 14.57 -20.86 -0.16
CA LEU A 167 13.90 -21.84 -1.00
C LEU A 167 14.06 -23.21 -0.35
N VAL A 168 12.97 -23.75 0.18
CA VAL A 168 12.99 -24.99 0.95
C VAL A 168 13.24 -26.18 0.03
N THR A 169 14.24 -27.00 0.37
CA THR A 169 14.56 -28.26 -0.30
C THR A 169 14.11 -29.47 0.52
N GLY A 170 13.99 -29.32 1.84
CA GLY A 170 13.61 -30.42 2.71
C GLY A 170 13.11 -29.99 4.08
N PHE A 171 12.24 -30.82 4.66
CA PHE A 171 11.77 -30.75 6.04
C PHE A 171 12.04 -32.09 6.72
N ALA A 172 12.60 -32.08 7.93
CA ALA A 172 12.79 -33.30 8.70
C ALA A 172 11.45 -33.92 9.12
N ARG A 173 10.46 -33.07 9.45
CA ARG A 173 9.06 -33.44 9.72
C ARG A 173 8.16 -32.55 8.88
N PRO A 174 7.75 -32.99 7.68
CA PRO A 174 6.97 -32.16 6.78
C PRO A 174 5.55 -31.93 7.33
N PRO A 175 5.04 -30.69 7.31
CA PRO A 175 3.61 -30.44 7.48
C PRO A 175 2.82 -30.96 6.26
N ALA A 176 1.49 -31.05 6.38
CA ALA A 176 0.62 -31.53 5.30
C ALA A 176 0.80 -30.75 3.98
N GLU A 177 0.97 -29.43 4.08
CA GLU A 177 1.26 -28.55 2.95
C GLU A 177 2.55 -27.75 3.26
N PRO A 178 3.73 -28.24 2.86
CA PRO A 178 5.00 -27.57 3.16
C PRO A 178 5.16 -26.28 2.33
N PRO A 179 5.49 -25.14 2.97
CA PRO A 179 5.73 -23.89 2.26
C PRO A 179 6.99 -24.02 1.39
N GLN A 180 6.91 -23.52 0.16
CA GLN A 180 8.04 -23.54 -0.79
C GLN A 180 9.14 -22.55 -0.41
N ARG A 181 8.74 -21.36 0.07
CA ARG A 181 9.64 -20.33 0.57
C ARG A 181 9.30 -19.95 2.00
N VAL A 182 10.34 -19.76 2.80
CA VAL A 182 10.23 -19.37 4.21
C VAL A 182 11.15 -18.20 4.50
N ARG A 183 10.62 -17.19 5.19
CA ARG A 183 11.39 -16.03 5.64
C ARG A 183 11.73 -16.16 7.13
N VAL A 184 13.02 -16.25 7.43
CA VAL A 184 13.54 -16.49 8.79
C VAL A 184 14.37 -15.30 9.25
N THR A 185 14.10 -14.83 10.46
CA THR A 185 14.93 -13.81 11.13
C THR A 185 16.01 -14.49 11.97
N LEU A 186 17.26 -14.06 11.79
CA LEU A 186 18.44 -14.47 12.54
C LEU A 186 18.83 -13.34 13.50
N THR A 187 18.55 -13.49 14.79
CA THR A 187 18.83 -12.44 15.78
C THR A 187 20.34 -12.37 16.08
N GLY A 188 20.93 -11.17 15.98
CA GLY A 188 22.34 -10.93 16.32
C GLY A 188 23.36 -11.74 15.51
N ARG A 189 23.01 -12.13 14.28
CA ARG A 189 23.84 -12.99 13.42
C ARG A 189 23.89 -12.46 12.00
N ASP A 190 25.04 -12.60 11.38
CA ASP A 190 25.23 -12.31 9.96
C ASP A 190 24.50 -13.32 9.09
N PRO A 191 23.99 -12.90 7.92
CA PRO A 191 23.32 -13.82 7.03
C PRO A 191 24.33 -14.72 6.32
N PRO A 192 24.01 -16.01 6.10
CA PRO A 192 24.74 -16.84 5.15
C PRO A 192 24.71 -16.23 3.73
N ALA A 193 25.70 -16.56 2.91
CA ALA A 193 25.82 -16.05 1.55
C ALA A 193 24.62 -16.47 0.67
N VAL A 194 24.15 -15.57 -0.20
CA VAL A 194 23.09 -15.88 -1.18
C VAL A 194 23.57 -17.00 -2.11
N GLY A 195 22.75 -18.02 -2.30
CA GLY A 195 23.06 -19.25 -3.05
C GLY A 195 23.62 -20.39 -2.21
N SER A 196 24.01 -20.15 -0.95
CA SER A 196 24.43 -21.23 -0.05
C SER A 196 23.26 -22.14 0.31
N HIS A 197 23.53 -23.43 0.42
CA HIS A 197 22.57 -24.43 0.91
C HIS A 197 22.80 -24.66 2.40
N VAL A 198 21.78 -24.38 3.21
CA VAL A 198 21.89 -24.38 4.68
C VAL A 198 20.83 -25.26 5.32
N ARG A 199 21.18 -25.86 6.45
CA ARG A 199 20.28 -26.50 7.41
C ARG A 199 20.07 -25.57 8.58
N LEU A 200 18.83 -25.38 9.02
CA LEU A 200 18.55 -24.61 10.22
C LEU A 200 17.33 -25.11 10.98
N ARG A 201 17.35 -24.87 12.30
CA ARG A 201 16.21 -25.04 13.18
C ARG A 201 15.53 -23.70 13.43
N ALA A 202 14.24 -23.62 13.18
CA ALA A 202 13.46 -22.40 13.35
C ALA A 202 12.09 -22.68 13.96
N THR A 203 11.54 -21.67 14.65
CA THR A 203 10.11 -21.62 14.94
C THR A 203 9.44 -20.91 13.78
N LEU A 204 8.58 -21.62 13.05
CA LEU A 204 7.88 -21.12 11.87
C LEU A 204 6.39 -20.97 12.18
N GLY A 205 5.77 -19.89 11.72
CA GLY A 205 4.34 -19.68 11.83
C GLY A 205 3.73 -19.18 10.53
N PRO A 206 2.39 -19.20 10.45
CA PRO A 206 1.68 -18.52 9.37
C PRO A 206 2.11 -17.05 9.28
N PRO A 207 2.17 -16.48 8.07
CA PRO A 207 2.30 -15.04 7.87
C PRO A 207 1.25 -14.27 8.71
N PRO A 208 1.66 -13.32 9.56
CA PRO A 208 0.74 -12.63 10.45
C PRO A 208 -0.26 -11.78 9.66
N GLY A 209 -1.52 -11.82 10.08
CA GLY A 209 -2.57 -10.97 9.54
C GLY A 209 -2.49 -9.51 10.04
N PRO A 210 -3.41 -8.65 9.58
CA PRO A 210 -3.48 -7.25 10.00
C PRO A 210 -3.71 -7.13 11.52
N ALA A 211 -3.06 -6.15 12.16
CA ALA A 211 -3.18 -5.93 13.61
C ALA A 211 -4.50 -5.27 14.04
N TYR A 212 -5.27 -4.72 13.10
CA TYR A 212 -6.60 -4.15 13.32
C TYR A 212 -7.41 -4.13 12.01
N PRO A 213 -8.74 -4.05 12.05
CA PRO A 213 -9.59 -4.03 10.85
C PRO A 213 -9.26 -2.87 9.92
N GLY A 214 -9.07 -3.16 8.64
CA GLY A 214 -8.65 -2.18 7.63
C GLY A 214 -7.17 -1.80 7.68
N GLY A 215 -6.40 -2.33 8.63
CA GLY A 215 -4.95 -2.14 8.71
C GLY A 215 -4.18 -2.90 7.63
N PHE A 216 -2.86 -2.67 7.59
CA PHE A 216 -1.97 -3.30 6.62
C PHE A 216 -1.92 -4.83 6.80
N ASP A 217 -2.27 -5.57 5.74
CA ASP A 217 -2.23 -7.04 5.73
C ASP A 217 -0.86 -7.54 5.29
N PHE A 218 0.05 -7.68 6.26
CA PHE A 218 1.40 -8.17 6.02
C PHE A 218 1.41 -9.57 5.40
N GLY A 219 0.54 -10.47 5.88
CA GLY A 219 0.45 -11.84 5.39
C GLY A 219 0.11 -11.90 3.91
N ARG A 220 -0.86 -11.10 3.45
CA ARG A 220 -1.18 -10.99 2.02
C ARG A 220 -0.01 -10.42 1.21
N ALA A 221 0.69 -9.41 1.73
CA ALA A 221 1.82 -8.80 1.03
C ALA A 221 2.95 -9.81 0.77
N ILE A 222 3.38 -10.54 1.80
CA ILE A 222 4.47 -11.52 1.64
C ILE A 222 4.03 -12.79 0.89
N TRP A 223 2.73 -13.08 0.86
CA TRP A 223 2.21 -14.16 0.02
C TRP A 223 2.41 -13.85 -1.47
N PHE A 224 2.22 -12.60 -1.90
CA PHE A 224 2.54 -12.20 -3.27
C PHE A 224 4.04 -12.23 -3.59
N ASP A 225 4.92 -12.27 -2.57
CA ASP A 225 6.36 -12.54 -2.73
C ASP A 225 6.70 -14.04 -2.85
N GLY A 226 5.69 -14.92 -2.80
CA GLY A 226 5.86 -16.37 -2.83
C GLY A 226 6.16 -17.00 -1.47
N ILE A 227 6.04 -16.25 -0.36
CA ILE A 227 6.44 -16.71 0.98
C ILE A 227 5.25 -17.31 1.72
N GLY A 228 5.35 -18.59 2.07
CA GLY A 228 4.29 -19.36 2.74
C GLY A 228 4.41 -19.42 4.27
N ALA A 229 5.56 -19.05 4.84
CA ALA A 229 5.76 -19.01 6.30
C ALA A 229 6.82 -17.98 6.72
N THR A 230 6.68 -17.49 7.95
CA THR A 230 7.65 -16.59 8.60
C THR A 230 8.06 -17.11 9.96
N GLY A 231 9.29 -16.82 10.39
CA GLY A 231 9.76 -17.31 11.68
C GLY A 231 11.08 -16.73 12.15
N PHE A 232 11.61 -17.31 13.22
CA PHE A 232 12.89 -16.98 13.80
C PHE A 232 13.75 -18.23 13.96
N ALA A 233 15.05 -18.11 13.67
CA ALA A 233 15.98 -19.22 13.85
C ALA A 233 16.32 -19.42 15.33
N LEU A 234 16.36 -20.68 15.76
CA LEU A 234 16.80 -21.09 17.10
C LEU A 234 18.32 -21.26 17.15
N GLY A 235 18.92 -21.73 16.06
CA GLY A 235 20.35 -22.05 15.94
C GLY A 235 21.03 -21.32 14.78
N ARG A 236 22.37 -21.38 14.72
CA ARG A 236 23.11 -20.86 13.57
C ARG A 236 22.78 -21.72 12.35
N PRO A 237 22.56 -21.14 11.15
CA PRO A 237 22.47 -21.94 9.94
C PRO A 237 23.78 -22.70 9.72
N GLU A 238 23.69 -24.01 9.49
CA GLU A 238 24.81 -24.88 9.21
C GLU A 238 24.87 -25.16 7.70
N ALA A 239 26.07 -25.23 7.13
CA ALA A 239 26.20 -25.63 5.73
C ALA A 239 25.71 -27.07 5.56
N ALA A 240 24.91 -27.32 4.52
CA ALA A 240 24.38 -28.64 4.22
C ALA A 240 24.67 -29.01 2.77
N PRO A 241 24.93 -30.30 2.47
CA PRO A 241 25.11 -30.75 1.09
C PRO A 241 23.87 -30.42 0.26
N ALA A 242 24.08 -29.79 -0.89
CA ALA A 242 22.99 -29.44 -1.79
C ALA A 242 22.50 -30.71 -2.53
N PRO A 243 21.17 -30.90 -2.67
CA PRO A 243 20.61 -32.07 -3.36
C PRO A 243 20.84 -32.05 -4.88
N GLY A 244 21.32 -30.93 -5.44
CA GLY A 244 21.62 -30.76 -6.85
C GLY A 244 22.17 -29.36 -7.16
N ALA A 245 22.37 -29.06 -8.44
CA ALA A 245 22.78 -27.73 -8.87
C ALA A 245 21.71 -26.68 -8.51
N PRO A 246 22.12 -25.47 -8.09
CA PRO A 246 21.17 -24.39 -7.85
C PRO A 246 20.39 -24.05 -9.13
N PRO A 247 19.11 -23.65 -9.02
CA PRO A 247 18.36 -23.13 -10.16
C PRO A 247 19.11 -21.97 -10.83
N TRP A 248 19.00 -21.83 -12.16
CA TRP A 248 19.67 -20.74 -12.90
C TRP A 248 19.30 -19.35 -12.35
N SER A 249 18.06 -19.18 -11.88
CA SER A 249 17.58 -17.94 -11.27
C SER A 249 18.31 -17.62 -9.97
N LEU A 250 18.64 -18.65 -9.19
CA LEU A 250 19.44 -18.53 -7.97
C LEU A 250 20.89 -18.22 -8.29
N SER A 251 21.47 -18.86 -9.31
CA SER A 251 22.84 -18.55 -9.77
C SER A 251 22.98 -17.09 -10.21
N LEU A 252 22.00 -16.57 -10.97
CA LEU A 252 21.93 -15.16 -11.33
C LEU A 252 21.81 -14.26 -10.10
N ALA A 253 20.94 -14.61 -9.15
CA ALA A 253 20.77 -13.87 -7.89
C ALA A 253 22.06 -13.83 -7.07
N THR A 254 22.79 -14.96 -6.96
CA THR A 254 24.09 -15.04 -6.30
C THR A 254 25.13 -14.17 -6.98
N TRP A 255 25.20 -14.19 -8.32
CA TRP A 255 26.13 -13.34 -9.05
C TRP A 255 25.82 -11.85 -8.83
N LEU A 256 24.55 -11.46 -8.95
CA LEU A 256 24.11 -10.08 -8.69
C LEU A 256 24.40 -9.63 -7.26
N ASP A 257 24.08 -10.46 -6.25
CA ASP A 257 24.37 -10.16 -4.85
C ASP A 257 25.88 -10.01 -4.61
N GLY A 258 26.70 -10.89 -5.22
CA GLY A 258 28.15 -10.78 -5.19
C GLY A 258 28.67 -9.46 -5.77
N THR A 259 28.14 -9.04 -6.94
CA THR A 259 28.48 -7.74 -7.55
C THR A 259 28.06 -6.57 -6.65
N ARG A 260 26.84 -6.60 -6.10
CA ARG A 260 26.34 -5.55 -5.19
C ARG A 260 27.22 -5.43 -3.94
N ARG A 261 27.58 -6.55 -3.33
CA ARG A 261 28.46 -6.59 -2.15
C ARG A 261 29.89 -6.13 -2.47
N ALA A 262 30.41 -6.45 -3.66
CA ALA A 262 31.73 -5.98 -4.11
C ALA A 262 31.75 -4.46 -4.29
N ILE A 263 30.74 -3.88 -4.96
CA ILE A 263 30.57 -2.43 -5.08
C ILE A 263 30.41 -1.80 -3.69
N ALA A 264 29.59 -2.42 -2.83
CA ALA A 264 29.37 -1.93 -1.47
C ALA A 264 30.63 -1.94 -0.61
N ALA A 265 31.50 -2.94 -0.77
CA ALA A 265 32.79 -3.00 -0.08
C ALA A 265 33.74 -1.90 -0.57
N ARG A 266 33.79 -1.67 -1.89
CA ARG A 266 34.61 -0.60 -2.47
C ARG A 266 34.19 0.79 -2.02
N ILE A 267 32.90 1.11 -2.08
CA ILE A 267 32.37 2.40 -1.63
C ILE A 267 32.68 2.61 -0.15
N ARG A 268 32.47 1.60 0.71
CA ARG A 268 32.74 1.70 2.15
C ARG A 268 34.23 1.85 2.49
N ALA A 269 35.13 1.33 1.64
CA ALA A 269 36.56 1.55 1.81
C ALA A 269 36.96 3.02 1.59
N THR A 270 36.22 3.77 0.76
CA THR A 270 36.47 5.19 0.49
C THR A 270 35.64 6.13 1.38
N LEU A 271 34.39 5.77 1.65
CA LEU A 271 33.42 6.52 2.46
C LEU A 271 33.03 5.69 3.68
N PRO A 272 33.70 5.84 4.83
CA PRO A 272 33.28 5.17 6.06
C PRO A 272 32.03 5.84 6.66
N GLY A 273 31.26 5.09 7.46
CA GLY A 273 30.14 5.61 8.23
C GLY A 273 28.83 5.79 7.45
N ALA A 274 28.02 6.76 7.88
CA ALA A 274 26.67 7.02 7.39
C ALA A 274 26.61 7.35 5.90
N ASP A 275 27.51 8.21 5.43
CA ASP A 275 27.55 8.64 4.02
C ASP A 275 27.80 7.47 3.07
N GLY A 276 28.73 6.57 3.46
CA GLY A 276 29.00 5.34 2.74
C GLY A 276 27.79 4.42 2.70
N GLY A 277 27.06 4.27 3.82
CA GLY A 277 25.83 3.48 3.86
C GLY A 277 24.76 3.98 2.91
N VAL A 278 24.53 5.30 2.87
CA VAL A 278 23.59 5.93 1.94
C VAL A 278 24.07 5.82 0.49
N ALA A 279 25.38 6.00 0.22
CA ALA A 279 25.95 5.83 -1.11
C ALA A 279 25.73 4.41 -1.65
N VAL A 280 26.01 3.40 -0.81
CA VAL A 280 25.76 2.00 -1.12
C VAL A 280 24.27 1.74 -1.42
N ALA A 281 23.36 2.30 -0.62
CA ALA A 281 21.93 2.17 -0.84
C ALA A 281 21.49 2.77 -2.18
N LEU A 282 22.00 3.94 -2.56
CA LEU A 282 21.65 4.61 -3.82
C LEU A 282 22.21 3.89 -5.07
N VAL A 283 23.43 3.34 -4.99
CA VAL A 283 24.10 2.69 -6.12
C VAL A 283 23.66 1.23 -6.29
N THR A 284 23.56 0.49 -5.18
CA THR A 284 23.36 -0.97 -5.20
C THR A 284 21.99 -1.39 -4.66
N GLY A 285 21.23 -0.50 -4.01
CA GLY A 285 19.98 -0.85 -3.32
C GLY A 285 20.15 -1.56 -1.98
N LEU A 286 21.38 -1.83 -1.53
CA LEU A 286 21.64 -2.44 -0.22
C LEU A 286 21.48 -1.39 0.89
N ARG A 287 20.52 -1.59 1.80
CA ARG A 287 20.20 -0.64 2.87
C ARG A 287 20.82 -0.98 4.23
N ASP A 288 21.63 -2.04 4.27
CA ASP A 288 22.19 -2.66 5.48
C ASP A 288 22.90 -1.68 6.44
N ALA A 289 23.45 -0.58 5.91
CA ALA A 289 24.25 0.39 6.64
C ALA A 289 23.57 1.77 6.84
N VAL A 290 22.31 1.93 6.43
CA VAL A 290 21.55 3.16 6.71
C VAL A 290 20.99 3.05 8.13
N GLY A 291 21.49 3.89 9.05
CA GLY A 291 21.05 3.85 10.45
C GLY A 291 19.61 4.34 10.64
N GLU A 292 18.91 3.78 11.64
CA GLU A 292 17.54 4.19 12.01
C GLU A 292 17.38 5.73 12.20
N PRO A 293 18.33 6.46 12.80
CA PRO A 293 18.20 7.92 12.93
C PRO A 293 18.15 8.65 11.58
N ILE A 294 18.94 8.19 10.59
CA ILE A 294 18.97 8.77 9.24
C ILE A 294 17.67 8.47 8.51
N GLU A 295 17.20 7.23 8.59
CA GLU A 295 15.90 6.87 8.02
C GLU A 295 14.79 7.73 8.63
N GLU A 296 14.84 7.99 9.93
CA GLU A 296 13.85 8.81 10.60
C GLU A 296 13.89 10.27 10.18
N SER A 297 15.06 10.91 10.16
CA SER A 297 15.22 12.29 9.66
C SER A 297 14.73 12.44 8.22
N MET A 298 15.10 11.50 7.34
CA MET A 298 14.63 11.47 5.96
C MET A 298 13.11 11.28 5.87
N ARG A 299 12.52 10.47 6.76
CA ARG A 299 11.07 10.23 6.80
C ARG A 299 10.31 11.44 7.32
N ILE A 300 10.83 12.15 8.33
CA ILE A 300 10.30 13.44 8.83
C ILE A 300 10.36 14.50 7.72
N ALA A 301 11.51 14.67 7.08
CA ALA A 301 11.72 15.66 6.03
C ALA A 301 10.97 15.35 4.72
N GLY A 302 10.36 14.16 4.59
CA GLY A 302 9.69 13.71 3.36
C GLY A 302 10.64 13.30 2.23
N LEU A 303 11.92 13.07 2.54
CA LEU A 303 12.98 12.65 1.61
C LEU A 303 13.20 11.13 1.58
N SER A 304 12.43 10.34 2.34
CA SER A 304 12.53 8.86 2.37
C SER A 304 12.43 8.19 1.00
N HIS A 305 11.75 8.82 0.03
CA HIS A 305 11.65 8.35 -1.34
C HIS A 305 13.00 8.37 -2.10
N ILE A 306 14.01 9.09 -1.60
CA ILE A 306 15.36 9.12 -2.14
C ILE A 306 16.15 7.88 -1.68
N LEU A 307 15.92 7.39 -0.45
CA LEU A 307 16.58 6.18 0.05
C LEU A 307 16.15 4.91 -0.66
N SER A 308 14.93 4.91 -1.23
CA SER A 308 14.51 3.89 -2.19
C SER A 308 14.91 4.34 -3.59
N ILE A 309 15.36 3.42 -4.43
CA ILE A 309 15.75 3.76 -5.80
C ILE A 309 14.51 4.30 -6.55
N SER A 310 14.54 5.60 -6.79
CA SER A 310 13.40 6.36 -7.28
C SER A 310 13.31 6.35 -8.81
N GLY A 311 12.16 6.79 -9.32
CA GLY A 311 11.99 7.03 -10.76
C GLY A 311 13.00 8.01 -11.33
N LEU A 312 13.40 9.01 -10.53
CA LEU A 312 14.42 9.97 -10.94
C LEU A 312 15.78 9.31 -11.09
N HIS A 313 16.18 8.38 -10.21
CA HIS A 313 17.46 7.68 -10.32
C HIS A 313 17.54 6.89 -11.63
N MET A 314 16.50 6.11 -11.93
CA MET A 314 16.41 5.36 -13.18
C MET A 314 16.44 6.29 -14.41
N ALA A 315 15.71 7.41 -14.36
CA ALA A 315 15.70 8.39 -15.43
C ALA A 315 17.07 9.09 -15.60
N LEU A 316 17.77 9.42 -14.52
CA LEU A 316 19.10 10.03 -14.54
C LEU A 316 20.15 9.08 -15.12
N VAL A 317 20.13 7.80 -14.73
CA VAL A 317 21.03 6.77 -15.30
C VAL A 317 20.77 6.61 -16.80
N ALA A 318 19.50 6.39 -17.19
CA ALA A 318 19.14 6.21 -18.59
C ALA A 318 19.45 7.44 -19.44
N SER A 319 19.13 8.64 -18.94
CA SER A 319 19.36 9.91 -19.65
C SER A 319 20.85 10.23 -19.78
N THR A 320 21.65 10.02 -18.73
CA THR A 320 23.11 10.24 -18.80
C THR A 320 23.73 9.35 -19.86
N VAL A 321 23.41 8.06 -19.88
CA VAL A 321 23.92 7.12 -20.90
C VAL A 321 23.39 7.48 -22.28
N PHE A 322 22.12 7.86 -22.40
CA PHE A 322 21.52 8.32 -23.66
C PHE A 322 22.26 9.54 -24.24
N PHE A 323 22.47 10.58 -23.44
CA PHE A 323 23.13 11.80 -23.90
C PHE A 323 24.61 11.59 -24.19
N LEU A 324 25.31 10.78 -23.39
CA LEU A 324 26.69 10.40 -23.65
C LEU A 324 26.82 9.62 -24.97
N ALA A 325 26.02 8.57 -25.15
CA ALA A 325 26.02 7.78 -26.38
C ALA A 325 25.69 8.66 -27.60
N ARG A 326 24.70 9.56 -27.46
CA ARG A 326 24.35 10.51 -28.52
C ARG A 326 25.49 11.48 -28.82
N ALA A 327 26.19 11.99 -27.80
CA ALA A 327 27.31 12.91 -27.98
C ALA A 327 28.47 12.22 -28.71
N LEU A 328 28.82 10.99 -28.31
CA LEU A 328 29.84 10.19 -28.98
C LEU A 328 29.49 9.89 -30.44
N LEU A 329 28.24 9.52 -30.73
CA LEU A 329 27.76 9.34 -32.10
C LEU A 329 27.79 10.63 -32.92
N ALA A 330 27.57 11.78 -32.26
CA ALA A 330 27.60 13.10 -32.90
C ALA A 330 29.03 13.59 -33.21
N LEU A 331 30.07 12.99 -32.60
CA LEU A 331 31.47 13.29 -32.96
C LEU A 331 31.84 12.80 -34.36
N VAL A 332 31.05 11.89 -34.95
CA VAL A 332 31.24 11.40 -36.32
C VAL A 332 30.20 12.06 -37.24
N PRO A 333 30.60 13.06 -38.06
CA PRO A 333 29.66 13.85 -38.88
C PRO A 333 28.80 13.01 -39.82
N GLU A 334 29.37 11.97 -40.43
CA GLU A 334 28.64 11.07 -41.34
C GLU A 334 27.48 10.37 -40.65
N LEU A 335 27.69 9.83 -39.44
CA LEU A 335 26.65 9.17 -38.64
C LEU A 335 25.58 10.18 -38.20
N ALA A 336 25.99 11.37 -37.77
CA ALA A 336 25.09 12.41 -37.30
C ALA A 336 24.11 12.92 -38.40
N LEU A 337 24.57 12.97 -39.66
CA LEU A 337 23.78 13.46 -40.79
C LEU A 337 23.00 12.35 -41.52
N SER A 338 23.50 11.10 -41.52
CA SER A 338 22.90 10.02 -42.32
C SER A 338 22.01 9.05 -41.53
N ARG A 339 22.16 8.96 -40.19
CA ARG A 339 21.46 7.97 -39.36
C ARG A 339 20.65 8.63 -38.24
N PRO A 340 19.58 7.98 -37.75
CA PRO A 340 18.82 8.46 -36.62
C PRO A 340 19.60 8.21 -35.31
N ILE A 341 20.68 8.97 -35.08
CA ILE A 341 21.55 8.83 -33.90
C ILE A 341 20.79 8.90 -32.58
N LYS A 342 19.65 9.60 -32.57
CA LYS A 342 18.73 9.68 -31.42
C LYS A 342 18.10 8.32 -31.07
N ALA A 343 17.69 7.54 -32.08
CA ALA A 343 17.14 6.20 -31.87
C ALA A 343 18.25 5.21 -31.49
N TRP A 344 19.44 5.34 -32.09
CA TRP A 344 20.58 4.48 -31.77
C TRP A 344 21.08 4.70 -30.34
N ALA A 345 21.12 5.94 -29.86
CA ALA A 345 21.46 6.27 -28.48
C ALA A 345 20.45 5.73 -27.45
N ALA A 346 19.22 5.39 -27.85
CA ALA A 346 18.24 4.80 -26.95
C ALA A 346 18.59 3.35 -26.57
N LEU A 347 19.27 2.59 -27.44
CA LEU A 347 19.66 1.21 -27.18
C LEU A 347 20.60 1.05 -25.97
N PRO A 348 21.75 1.77 -25.88
CA PRO A 348 22.60 1.70 -24.70
C PRO A 348 21.92 2.25 -23.45
N ALA A 349 20.99 3.20 -23.58
CA ALA A 349 20.19 3.70 -22.46
C ALA A 349 19.19 2.65 -21.92
N VAL A 350 18.57 1.85 -22.80
CA VAL A 350 17.75 0.69 -22.39
C VAL A 350 18.62 -0.36 -21.71
N ALA A 351 19.80 -0.65 -22.27
CA ALA A 351 20.74 -1.61 -21.68
C ALA A 351 21.18 -1.16 -20.28
N SER A 352 21.54 0.12 -20.09
CA SER A 352 21.93 0.65 -18.78
C SER A 352 20.78 0.66 -17.77
N ALA A 353 19.57 1.04 -18.18
CA ALA A 353 18.38 0.99 -17.34
C ALA A 353 18.05 -0.45 -16.89
N SER A 354 18.22 -1.42 -17.81
CA SER A 354 17.99 -2.84 -17.53
C SER A 354 19.03 -3.39 -16.56
N PHE A 355 20.30 -3.05 -16.78
CA PHE A 355 21.39 -3.40 -15.87
C PHE A 355 21.16 -2.78 -14.48
N TYR A 356 20.77 -1.51 -14.40
CA TYR A 356 20.51 -0.85 -13.13
C TYR A 356 19.29 -1.45 -12.40
N LEU A 357 18.25 -1.87 -13.12
CA LEU A 357 17.11 -2.60 -12.52
C LEU A 357 17.57 -3.91 -11.86
N LEU A 358 18.41 -4.69 -12.54
CA LEU A 358 18.92 -5.96 -12.01
C LEU A 358 19.89 -5.72 -10.84
N LEU A 359 20.81 -4.77 -10.99
CA LEU A 359 21.81 -4.44 -9.97
C LEU A 359 21.19 -3.91 -8.68
N SER A 360 20.12 -3.12 -8.79
CA SER A 360 19.41 -2.55 -7.65
C SER A 360 18.55 -3.54 -6.86
N GLY A 361 18.48 -4.81 -7.29
CA GLY A 361 17.64 -5.85 -6.68
C GLY A 361 16.20 -5.86 -7.17
N ALA A 362 15.88 -5.11 -8.22
CA ALA A 362 14.56 -5.08 -8.87
C ALA A 362 13.38 -4.88 -7.91
N GLU A 363 13.50 -3.99 -6.91
CA GLU A 363 12.36 -3.63 -6.06
C GLU A 363 11.19 -3.09 -6.91
N VAL A 364 9.96 -3.24 -6.43
CA VAL A 364 8.74 -2.83 -7.15
C VAL A 364 8.78 -1.35 -7.62
N PRO A 365 9.27 -0.37 -6.82
CA PRO A 365 9.44 1.01 -7.28
C PRO A 365 10.37 1.13 -8.48
N THR A 366 11.49 0.40 -8.48
CA THR A 366 12.46 0.40 -9.58
C THR A 366 11.90 -0.23 -10.84
N GLN A 367 11.11 -1.30 -10.72
CA GLN A 367 10.44 -1.93 -11.87
C GLN A 367 9.47 -0.96 -12.57
N ARG A 368 8.69 -0.20 -11.79
CA ARG A 368 7.76 0.81 -12.33
C ARG A 368 8.51 1.94 -13.03
N ALA A 369 9.57 2.44 -12.39
CA ALA A 369 10.45 3.44 -12.98
C ALA A 369 11.05 2.96 -14.30
N TYR A 370 11.55 1.72 -14.32
CA TYR A 370 12.10 1.08 -15.52
C TYR A 370 11.05 0.97 -16.65
N ALA A 371 9.83 0.51 -16.34
CA ALA A 371 8.76 0.41 -17.33
C ALA A 371 8.41 1.78 -17.95
N MET A 372 8.37 2.84 -17.15
CA MET A 372 8.16 4.20 -17.65
C MET A 372 9.33 4.69 -18.50
N THR A 373 10.56 4.43 -18.07
CA THR A 373 11.78 4.74 -18.84
C THR A 373 11.80 4.02 -20.19
N LEU A 374 11.47 2.72 -20.22
CA LEU A 374 11.34 1.95 -21.46
C LEU A 374 10.28 2.54 -22.39
N LEU A 375 9.13 2.93 -21.86
CA LEU A 375 8.08 3.55 -22.64
C LEU A 375 8.56 4.87 -23.25
N VAL A 376 9.29 5.68 -22.48
CA VAL A 376 9.84 6.95 -22.96
C VAL A 376 10.87 6.73 -24.07
N LEU A 377 11.82 5.80 -23.85
CA LEU A 377 12.85 5.46 -24.82
C LEU A 377 12.25 4.83 -26.09
N SER A 378 11.19 4.03 -25.95
CA SER A 378 10.43 3.49 -27.09
C SER A 378 9.78 4.61 -27.90
N GLY A 379 9.20 5.62 -27.24
CA GLY A 379 8.69 6.82 -27.92
C GLY A 379 9.79 7.58 -28.67
N VAL A 380 10.99 7.67 -28.11
CA VAL A 380 12.16 8.26 -28.78
C VAL A 380 12.54 7.49 -30.04
N VAL A 381 12.60 6.15 -29.98
CA VAL A 381 12.89 5.29 -31.14
C VAL A 381 11.81 5.43 -32.22
N LEU A 382 10.54 5.51 -31.82
CA LEU A 382 9.39 5.62 -32.73
C LEU A 382 9.12 7.04 -33.24
N GLY A 383 9.89 8.05 -32.79
CA GLY A 383 9.65 9.45 -33.13
C GLY A 383 8.32 10.02 -32.59
N ARG A 384 7.78 9.45 -31.50
CA ARG A 384 6.51 9.85 -30.88
C ARG A 384 6.75 10.61 -29.57
N PRO A 385 5.87 11.55 -29.18
CA PRO A 385 5.91 12.15 -27.85
C PRO A 385 5.70 11.06 -26.79
N ALA A 386 6.67 10.94 -25.89
CA ALA A 386 6.76 9.83 -24.94
C ALA A 386 5.97 10.06 -23.63
N LEU A 387 5.84 11.32 -23.19
CA LEU A 387 5.17 11.69 -21.95
C LEU A 387 3.79 12.28 -22.25
N THR A 388 2.77 11.42 -22.30
CA THR A 388 1.37 11.82 -22.47
C THR A 388 0.48 11.07 -21.49
N LEU A 389 -0.71 11.58 -21.18
CA LEU A 389 -1.67 10.85 -20.37
C LEU A 389 -2.06 9.48 -20.98
N ARG A 390 -2.01 9.36 -22.31
CA ARG A 390 -2.32 8.09 -23.01
C ARG A 390 -1.23 7.04 -22.80
N THR A 391 0.04 7.45 -22.86
CA THR A 391 1.15 6.52 -22.63
C THR A 391 1.19 6.08 -21.16
N LEU A 392 0.88 6.99 -20.23
CA LEU A 392 0.68 6.64 -18.81
C LEU A 392 -0.46 5.63 -18.62
N ALA A 393 -1.60 5.83 -19.27
CA ALA A 393 -2.73 4.91 -19.20
C ALA A 393 -2.39 3.51 -19.75
N LEU A 394 -1.67 3.42 -20.87
CA LEU A 394 -1.18 2.15 -21.40
C LEU A 394 -0.24 1.43 -20.42
N ALA A 395 0.70 2.16 -19.83
CA ALA A 395 1.61 1.59 -18.84
C ALA A 395 0.88 1.12 -17.57
N ALA A 396 -0.09 1.89 -17.08
CA ALA A 396 -0.91 1.51 -15.94
C ALA A 396 -1.72 0.23 -16.22
N LEU A 397 -2.34 0.12 -17.41
CA LEU A 397 -3.03 -1.11 -17.83
C LEU A 397 -2.08 -2.30 -17.92
N ALA A 398 -0.91 -2.15 -18.54
CA ALA A 398 0.07 -3.22 -18.68
C ALA A 398 0.55 -3.72 -17.31
N VAL A 399 0.90 -2.80 -16.40
CA VAL A 399 1.31 -3.14 -15.03
C VAL A 399 0.18 -3.86 -14.30
N MET A 400 -1.04 -3.33 -14.30
CA MET A 400 -2.15 -3.96 -13.59
C MET A 400 -2.59 -5.30 -14.20
N ALA A 401 -2.42 -5.51 -15.51
CA ALA A 401 -2.71 -6.81 -16.13
C ALA A 401 -1.70 -7.89 -15.68
N LEU A 402 -0.44 -7.51 -15.46
CA LEU A 402 0.61 -8.42 -15.00
C LEU A 402 0.54 -8.62 -13.49
N THR A 403 0.34 -7.55 -12.73
CA THR A 403 0.34 -7.52 -11.26
C THR A 403 -0.92 -6.82 -10.74
N PRO A 404 -2.10 -7.47 -10.79
CA PRO A 404 -3.38 -6.85 -10.41
C PRO A 404 -3.40 -6.41 -8.93
N TRP A 405 -2.63 -7.05 -8.05
CA TRP A 405 -2.48 -6.63 -6.65
C TRP A 405 -1.68 -5.33 -6.48
N ALA A 406 -1.07 -4.78 -7.54
CA ALA A 406 -0.46 -3.46 -7.51
C ALA A 406 -1.47 -2.35 -7.14
N VAL A 407 -2.78 -2.60 -7.30
CA VAL A 407 -3.82 -1.69 -6.79
C VAL A 407 -3.80 -1.55 -5.27
N LEU A 408 -3.26 -2.51 -4.54
CA LEU A 408 -3.12 -2.50 -3.08
C LEU A 408 -1.73 -2.04 -2.63
N ASP A 409 -0.73 -2.06 -3.52
CA ASP A 409 0.65 -1.67 -3.19
C ASP A 409 0.75 -0.16 -2.96
N PRO A 410 1.15 0.31 -1.76
CA PRO A 410 1.29 1.73 -1.47
C PRO A 410 2.24 2.42 -2.45
N GLY A 411 3.34 1.74 -2.81
CA GLY A 411 4.33 2.27 -3.73
C GLY A 411 3.75 2.51 -5.13
N ALA A 412 2.97 1.57 -5.65
CA ALA A 412 2.35 1.66 -6.96
C ALA A 412 1.32 2.79 -6.98
N GLN A 413 0.45 2.86 -5.97
CA GLN A 413 -0.53 3.93 -5.82
C GLN A 413 0.13 5.32 -5.84
N MET A 414 1.14 5.53 -4.98
CA MET A 414 1.85 6.81 -4.91
C MET A 414 2.59 7.13 -6.20
N SER A 415 3.24 6.15 -6.83
CA SER A 415 3.97 6.35 -8.10
C SER A 415 3.03 6.78 -9.22
N PHE A 416 1.91 6.08 -9.44
CA PHE A 416 0.95 6.43 -10.47
C PHE A 416 0.24 7.75 -10.19
N ALA A 417 -0.10 8.03 -8.92
CA ALA A 417 -0.68 9.30 -8.50
C ALA A 417 0.28 10.48 -8.78
N ALA A 418 1.55 10.35 -8.39
CA ALA A 418 2.57 11.37 -8.65
C ALA A 418 2.80 11.58 -10.15
N THR A 419 2.98 10.50 -10.94
CA THR A 419 3.18 10.62 -12.39
C THR A 419 1.96 11.22 -13.09
N LEU A 420 0.74 10.83 -12.71
CA LEU A 420 -0.49 11.41 -13.23
C LEU A 420 -0.56 12.91 -12.97
N ALA A 421 -0.30 13.33 -11.71
CA ALA A 421 -0.32 14.72 -11.32
C ALA A 421 0.78 15.54 -12.03
N LEU A 422 1.99 14.99 -12.15
CA LEU A 422 3.10 15.64 -12.85
C LEU A 422 2.80 15.84 -14.35
N VAL A 423 2.32 14.79 -15.04
CA VAL A 423 1.98 14.87 -16.47
C VAL A 423 0.80 15.83 -16.69
N ALA A 424 -0.23 15.78 -15.84
CA ALA A 424 -1.36 16.70 -15.92
C ALA A 424 -0.96 18.15 -15.63
N ALA A 425 -0.13 18.39 -14.61
CA ALA A 425 0.40 19.70 -14.28
C ALA A 425 1.27 20.26 -15.43
N TYR A 426 2.10 19.42 -16.05
CA TYR A 426 2.88 19.79 -17.22
C TYR A 426 1.99 20.12 -18.44
N GLU A 427 0.96 19.32 -18.73
CA GLU A 427 0.00 19.62 -19.81
C GLU A 427 -0.71 20.97 -19.59
N ARG A 428 -1.02 21.33 -18.33
CA ARG A 428 -1.78 22.54 -17.98
C ARG A 428 -0.92 23.79 -17.86
N PHE A 429 0.23 23.67 -17.21
CA PHE A 429 1.10 24.78 -16.83
C PHE A 429 2.43 24.81 -17.57
N GLY A 430 2.74 23.80 -18.39
CA GLY A 430 4.02 23.67 -19.09
C GLY A 430 4.36 24.86 -20.00
N ARG A 431 3.36 25.60 -20.52
CA ARG A 431 3.56 26.83 -21.29
C ARG A 431 4.21 27.96 -20.48
N PHE A 432 4.07 27.96 -19.16
CA PHE A 432 4.70 28.93 -18.26
C PHE A 432 6.13 28.53 -17.86
N ILE A 433 6.50 27.26 -18.06
CA ILE A 433 7.76 26.68 -17.56
C ILE A 433 8.72 26.37 -18.72
N ALA A 434 8.22 26.02 -19.89
CA ALA A 434 9.00 25.74 -21.09
C ALA A 434 9.18 26.98 -21.97
N ALA A 435 10.37 27.15 -22.56
CA ALA A 435 10.56 28.13 -23.63
C ALA A 435 9.69 27.74 -24.85
N PRO A 436 9.05 28.70 -25.53
CA PRO A 436 8.45 28.43 -26.84
C PRO A 436 9.51 27.84 -27.80
N PRO A 437 9.18 26.85 -28.63
CA PRO A 437 10.10 26.35 -29.64
C PRO A 437 10.58 27.50 -30.55
N GLY A 438 11.89 27.64 -30.72
CA GLY A 438 12.49 28.65 -31.61
C GLY A 438 12.87 29.99 -30.96
N VAL A 439 12.63 30.19 -29.66
CA VAL A 439 13.06 31.38 -28.93
C VAL A 439 14.25 31.02 -28.04
N SER A 440 15.42 31.61 -28.30
CA SER A 440 16.55 31.59 -27.38
C SER A 440 16.11 32.28 -26.08
N ALA A 441 15.84 31.49 -25.05
CA ALA A 441 15.54 32.04 -23.74
C ALA A 441 16.79 32.81 -23.25
N PRO A 442 16.62 33.97 -22.57
CA PRO A 442 17.74 34.58 -21.88
C PRO A 442 18.36 33.57 -20.92
N VAL A 443 19.68 33.43 -20.91
CA VAL A 443 20.39 32.48 -20.03
C VAL A 443 19.99 32.69 -18.55
N LEU A 444 19.67 33.92 -18.17
CA LEU A 444 19.18 34.30 -16.84
C LEU A 444 17.80 33.72 -16.47
N ALA A 445 16.96 33.33 -17.44
CA ALA A 445 15.63 32.77 -17.20
C ALA A 445 15.66 31.25 -16.93
N VAL A 446 16.78 30.58 -17.21
CA VAL A 446 16.97 29.13 -17.01
C VAL A 446 16.85 28.72 -15.53
N PRO A 447 17.54 29.35 -14.56
CA PRO A 447 17.42 28.97 -13.14
C PRO A 447 16.01 29.22 -12.59
N ALA A 448 15.38 30.34 -12.97
CA ALA A 448 14.01 30.65 -12.54
C ALA A 448 12.98 29.61 -13.03
N ARG A 449 13.12 29.14 -14.27
CA ARG A 449 12.26 28.08 -14.83
C ARG A 449 12.52 26.72 -14.20
N TYR A 450 13.78 26.39 -13.91
CA TYR A 450 14.13 25.18 -13.17
C TYR A 450 13.52 25.18 -11.78
N LEU A 451 13.64 26.31 -11.05
CA LEU A 451 13.02 26.49 -9.74
C LEU A 451 11.49 26.36 -9.81
N ALA A 452 10.86 26.99 -10.80
CA ALA A 452 9.42 26.88 -11.01
C ALA A 452 8.98 25.44 -11.32
N ALA A 453 9.76 24.69 -12.11
CA ALA A 453 9.52 23.28 -12.40
C ALA A 453 9.66 22.41 -11.14
N LEU A 454 10.68 22.66 -10.31
CA LEU A 454 10.86 21.97 -9.03
C LEU A 454 9.72 22.24 -8.07
N VAL A 455 9.28 23.49 -7.93
CA VAL A 455 8.17 23.87 -7.05
C VAL A 455 6.87 23.24 -7.54
N LEU A 456 6.53 23.40 -8.83
CA LEU A 456 5.31 22.81 -9.38
C LEU A 456 5.33 21.28 -9.28
N GLY A 457 6.46 20.66 -9.60
CA GLY A 457 6.63 19.22 -9.55
C GLY A 457 6.49 18.67 -8.14
N SER A 458 7.16 19.29 -7.17
CA SER A 458 7.11 18.90 -5.76
C SER A 458 5.72 19.09 -5.16
N LEU A 459 5.03 20.20 -5.48
CA LEU A 459 3.68 20.45 -5.03
C LEU A 459 2.68 19.47 -5.66
N ALA A 460 2.76 19.26 -6.98
CA ALA A 460 1.86 18.35 -7.69
C ALA A 460 2.03 16.91 -7.21
N ALA A 461 3.27 16.42 -7.10
CA ALA A 461 3.56 15.09 -6.60
C ALA A 461 3.16 14.96 -5.12
N GLY A 462 3.58 15.91 -4.27
CA GLY A 462 3.30 15.89 -2.83
C GLY A 462 1.82 15.89 -2.49
N LEU A 463 1.02 16.76 -3.12
CA LEU A 463 -0.43 16.80 -2.94
C LEU A 463 -1.10 15.52 -3.45
N ALA A 464 -0.63 14.97 -4.57
CA ALA A 464 -1.18 13.74 -5.12
C ALA A 464 -0.88 12.50 -4.25
N THR A 465 0.30 12.44 -3.62
CA THR A 465 0.70 11.31 -2.78
C THR A 465 0.26 11.44 -1.32
N ALA A 466 -0.06 12.65 -0.84
CA ALA A 466 -0.40 12.90 0.56
C ALA A 466 -1.55 12.03 1.10
N PRO A 467 -2.69 11.83 0.40
CA PRO A 467 -3.75 10.95 0.89
C PRO A 467 -3.32 9.49 1.04
N PHE A 468 -2.48 9.01 0.12
CA PHE A 468 -1.94 7.65 0.15
C PHE A 468 -0.93 7.49 1.30
N ALA A 469 -0.08 8.49 1.53
CA ALA A 469 0.84 8.51 2.66
C ALA A 469 0.11 8.54 4.01
N ALA A 470 -0.94 9.35 4.11
CA ALA A 470 -1.82 9.39 5.28
C ALA A 470 -2.51 8.05 5.53
N PHE A 471 -3.03 7.41 4.47
CA PHE A 471 -3.74 6.14 4.59
C PHE A 471 -2.82 4.98 5.00
N HIS A 472 -1.65 4.82 4.36
CA HIS A 472 -0.78 3.66 4.57
C HIS A 472 0.21 3.82 5.70
N PHE A 473 0.78 5.02 5.88
CA PHE A 473 1.84 5.27 6.85
C PHE A 473 1.39 6.09 8.05
N GLN A 474 0.15 6.62 8.02
CA GLN A 474 -0.40 7.47 9.09
C GLN A 474 0.53 8.63 9.44
N ARG A 475 1.13 9.20 8.39
CA ARG A 475 2.13 10.25 8.48
C ARG A 475 1.98 11.21 7.30
N LEU A 476 2.14 12.50 7.61
CA LEU A 476 2.33 13.56 6.62
C LEU A 476 3.65 14.26 6.91
N ALA A 477 4.33 14.69 5.84
CA ALA A 477 5.54 15.52 5.89
C ALA A 477 5.23 16.88 5.25
N PRO A 478 4.63 17.84 6.00
CA PRO A 478 4.18 19.12 5.45
C PRO A 478 5.32 19.97 4.89
N LEU A 479 6.51 19.82 5.47
CA LEU A 479 7.72 20.55 5.06
C LEU A 479 8.51 19.84 3.95
N SER A 480 7.96 18.79 3.34
CA SER A 480 8.61 18.06 2.24
C SER A 480 8.91 18.93 1.02
N LEU A 481 8.11 19.97 0.75
CA LEU A 481 8.39 20.92 -0.33
C LEU A 481 9.72 21.65 -0.09
N LEU A 482 9.94 22.13 1.14
CA LEU A 482 11.17 22.84 1.52
C LEU A 482 12.38 21.91 1.43
N ALA A 483 12.25 20.69 1.98
CA ALA A 483 13.30 19.68 1.91
C ALA A 483 13.65 19.31 0.46
N ASN A 484 12.65 19.06 -0.39
CA ASN A 484 12.86 18.74 -1.80
C ASN A 484 13.52 19.89 -2.56
N LEU A 485 13.11 21.13 -2.32
CA LEU A 485 13.68 22.29 -3.02
C LEU A 485 15.18 22.47 -2.72
N ALA A 486 15.59 22.17 -1.49
CA ALA A 486 16.98 22.25 -1.05
C ALA A 486 17.81 21.00 -1.44
N ALA A 487 17.27 19.79 -1.23
CA ALA A 487 18.01 18.54 -1.40
C ALA A 487 18.07 18.06 -2.86
N MET A 488 16.98 18.21 -3.64
CA MET A 488 16.91 17.63 -4.99
C MET A 488 17.98 18.15 -5.97
N PRO A 489 18.38 19.45 -5.95
CA PRO A 489 19.51 19.91 -6.76
C PRO A 489 20.81 19.18 -6.41
N VAL A 490 21.10 19.00 -5.12
CA VAL A 490 22.30 18.28 -4.65
C VAL A 490 22.28 16.84 -5.13
N VAL A 491 21.14 16.16 -4.99
CA VAL A 491 20.99 14.77 -5.40
C VAL A 491 21.11 14.61 -6.92
N SER A 492 20.45 15.49 -7.69
CA SER A 492 20.37 15.37 -9.14
C SER A 492 21.66 15.77 -9.86
N PHE A 493 22.38 16.77 -9.36
CA PHE A 493 23.60 17.29 -10.01
C PHE A 493 24.90 16.73 -9.42
N ILE A 494 24.90 16.29 -8.17
CA ILE A 494 26.11 15.81 -7.50
C ILE A 494 25.98 14.31 -7.21
N VAL A 495 25.04 13.91 -6.34
CA VAL A 495 25.03 12.54 -5.79
C VAL A 495 24.85 11.49 -6.89
N MET A 496 23.82 11.60 -7.71
CA MET A 496 23.50 10.58 -8.72
C MET A 496 24.50 10.52 -9.88
N PRO A 497 24.92 11.66 -10.49
CA PRO A 497 25.96 11.63 -11.52
C PRO A 497 27.28 11.06 -11.01
N MET A 498 27.73 11.46 -9.81
CA MET A 498 28.95 10.91 -9.22
C MET A 498 28.79 9.43 -8.88
N GLY A 499 27.61 8.99 -8.44
CA GLY A 499 27.32 7.58 -8.23
C GLY A 499 27.49 6.73 -9.51
N LEU A 500 26.97 7.23 -10.64
CA LEU A 500 27.12 6.58 -11.94
C LEU A 500 28.58 6.59 -12.43
N VAL A 501 29.24 7.75 -12.39
CA VAL A 501 30.63 7.89 -12.84
C VAL A 501 31.56 7.04 -11.97
N GLY A 502 31.37 7.02 -10.66
CA GLY A 502 32.14 6.19 -9.73
C GLY A 502 32.00 4.72 -10.05
N ALA A 503 30.77 4.25 -10.31
CA ALA A 503 30.52 2.86 -10.70
C ALA A 503 31.18 2.50 -12.04
N LEU A 504 31.21 3.42 -13.01
CA LEU A 504 31.85 3.23 -14.31
C LEU A 504 33.39 3.25 -14.24
N LEU A 505 33.97 4.06 -13.34
CA LEU A 505 35.42 4.18 -13.15
C LEU A 505 36.00 3.11 -12.22
N MET A 506 35.15 2.42 -11.45
CA MET A 506 35.54 1.40 -10.48
C MET A 506 36.41 0.27 -11.08
N PRO A 507 36.13 -0.30 -12.26
CA PRO A 507 36.99 -1.33 -12.87
C PRO A 507 38.41 -0.86 -13.19
N PHE A 508 38.63 0.45 -13.32
CA PHE A 508 39.92 1.06 -13.63
C PHE A 508 40.67 1.55 -12.37
N GLY A 509 40.02 1.51 -11.20
CA GLY A 509 40.57 2.01 -9.93
C GLY A 509 40.61 3.53 -9.78
N TRP A 510 39.93 4.29 -10.65
CA TRP A 510 39.90 5.77 -10.63
C TRP A 510 38.66 6.36 -9.95
N ASP A 511 37.96 5.55 -9.16
CA ASP A 511 36.66 5.82 -8.57
C ASP A 511 36.73 6.59 -7.24
N GLU A 512 37.85 6.52 -6.53
CA GLU A 512 38.04 7.13 -5.20
C GLU A 512 37.68 8.64 -5.11
N PRO A 513 38.21 9.54 -5.98
CA PRO A 513 37.87 10.96 -5.90
C PRO A 513 36.38 11.21 -6.18
N ILE A 514 35.77 10.38 -7.03
CA ILE A 514 34.35 10.51 -7.39
C ILE A 514 33.45 10.12 -6.22
N TRP A 515 33.79 9.04 -5.50
CA TRP A 515 33.08 8.67 -4.29
C TRP A 515 33.16 9.76 -3.22
N ARG A 516 34.32 10.41 -3.05
CA ARG A 516 34.44 11.54 -2.09
C ARG A 516 33.50 12.70 -2.42
N VAL A 517 33.39 13.07 -3.70
CA VAL A 517 32.45 14.13 -4.14
C VAL A 517 31.00 13.69 -3.92
N MET A 518 30.67 12.42 -4.19
CA MET A 518 29.37 11.86 -3.86
C MET A 518 29.07 11.96 -2.36
N GLY A 519 30.06 11.63 -1.51
CA GLY A 519 29.98 11.74 -0.05
C GLY A 519 29.65 13.16 0.42
N TRP A 520 30.28 14.18 -0.16
CA TRP A 520 29.94 15.58 0.14
C TRP A 520 28.49 15.92 -0.21
N GLY A 521 28.00 15.45 -1.35
CA GLY A 521 26.61 15.61 -1.75
C GLY A 521 25.64 14.90 -0.79
N ILE A 522 26.00 13.71 -0.32
CA ILE A 522 25.20 12.96 0.66
C ILE A 522 25.20 13.68 2.00
N GLY A 523 26.35 14.12 2.50
CA GLY A 523 26.45 14.86 3.76
C GLY A 523 25.62 16.14 3.72
N ALA A 524 25.64 16.88 2.61
CA ALA A 524 24.80 18.05 2.42
C ALA A 524 23.30 17.69 2.42
N MET A 525 22.92 16.60 1.74
CA MET A 525 21.54 16.10 1.74
C MET A 525 21.08 15.71 3.16
N LEU A 526 21.91 14.99 3.92
CA LEU A 526 21.61 14.59 5.29
C LEU A 526 21.48 15.80 6.22
N ALA A 527 22.37 16.78 6.12
CA ALA A 527 22.28 18.02 6.88
C ALA A 527 20.98 18.80 6.59
N ILE A 528 20.54 18.83 5.33
CA ILE A 528 19.24 19.41 4.95
C ILE A 528 18.08 18.63 5.59
N ALA A 529 18.14 17.29 5.54
CA ALA A 529 17.11 16.43 6.13
C ALA A 529 16.99 16.67 7.64
N ASP A 530 18.11 16.68 8.36
CA ASP A 530 18.16 16.92 9.81
C ASP A 530 17.68 18.33 10.16
N ALA A 531 18.10 19.35 9.40
CA ALA A 531 17.67 20.72 9.62
C ALA A 531 16.16 20.90 9.44
N VAL A 532 15.57 20.29 8.40
CA VAL A 532 14.11 20.34 8.20
C VAL A 532 13.39 19.50 9.25
N ALA A 533 13.95 18.35 9.64
CA ALA A 533 13.35 17.47 10.64
C ALA A 533 13.28 18.12 12.03
N ALA A 534 14.22 19.01 12.35
CA ALA A 534 14.23 19.78 13.59
C ALA A 534 13.17 20.90 13.64
N LEU A 535 12.55 21.27 12.51
CA LEU A 535 11.54 22.34 12.48
C LEU A 535 10.21 21.88 13.12
N PRO A 536 9.53 22.77 13.86
CA PRO A 536 8.24 22.44 14.46
C PRO A 536 7.19 22.14 13.36
N GLY A 537 6.51 21.00 13.50
CA GLY A 537 5.50 20.55 12.53
C GLY A 537 6.04 19.84 11.30
N ALA A 538 7.34 19.50 11.26
CA ALA A 538 7.93 18.69 10.19
C ALA A 538 7.32 17.29 10.11
N ASP A 539 7.03 16.67 11.26
CA ASP A 539 6.28 15.42 11.37
C ASP A 539 4.86 15.67 11.87
N ARG A 540 3.87 15.14 11.14
CA ARG A 540 2.49 15.12 11.60
C ARG A 540 1.89 13.73 11.46
N GLY A 541 1.71 13.07 12.60
CA GLY A 541 0.87 11.87 12.71
C GLY A 541 -0.57 12.20 12.36
N VAL A 542 -1.19 11.33 11.56
CA VAL A 542 -2.61 11.43 11.20
C VAL A 542 -3.30 10.13 11.53
N ARG A 543 -4.58 10.20 11.87
CA ARG A 543 -5.36 9.00 12.20
C ARG A 543 -5.51 8.10 10.98
N ALA A 544 -5.69 6.81 11.23
CA ALA A 544 -6.02 5.82 10.22
C ALA A 544 -7.22 6.30 9.40
N MET A 545 -7.00 6.42 8.10
CA MET A 545 -8.00 6.90 7.16
C MET A 545 -8.87 5.72 6.71
N PRO A 546 -10.21 5.84 6.67
CA PRO A 546 -11.06 4.81 6.09
C PRO A 546 -10.80 4.61 4.59
N ALA A 547 -10.96 3.38 4.09
CA ALA A 547 -10.76 3.06 2.67
C ALA A 547 -11.68 3.89 1.74
N VAL A 548 -12.88 4.25 2.20
CA VAL A 548 -13.80 5.12 1.46
C VAL A 548 -13.20 6.50 1.22
N SER A 549 -12.54 7.09 2.23
CA SER A 549 -11.87 8.38 2.09
C SER A 549 -10.73 8.31 1.07
N LEU A 550 -9.94 7.23 1.09
CA LEU A 550 -8.89 7.02 0.08
C LEU A 550 -9.47 6.92 -1.33
N ALA A 551 -10.59 6.20 -1.50
CA ALA A 551 -11.27 6.09 -2.78
C ALA A 551 -11.80 7.45 -3.27
N LEU A 552 -12.37 8.25 -2.38
CA LEU A 552 -12.84 9.61 -2.68
C LEU A 552 -11.70 10.56 -3.05
N PHE A 553 -10.57 10.52 -2.33
CA PHE A 553 -9.37 11.28 -2.70
C PHE A 553 -8.79 10.84 -4.04
N SER A 554 -8.76 9.54 -4.31
CA SER A 554 -8.30 8.99 -5.59
C SER A 554 -9.20 9.46 -6.73
N LEU A 555 -10.52 9.44 -6.53
CA LEU A 555 -11.48 9.97 -7.51
C LEU A 555 -11.32 11.48 -7.69
N ALA A 556 -11.13 12.24 -6.62
CA ALA A 556 -10.87 13.68 -6.67
C ALA A 556 -9.61 13.98 -7.51
N LEU A 557 -8.53 13.23 -7.31
CA LEU A 557 -7.30 13.34 -8.08
C LEU A 557 -7.50 13.01 -9.56
N VAL A 558 -8.20 11.90 -9.86
CA VAL A 558 -8.52 11.50 -11.23
C VAL A 558 -9.35 12.57 -11.93
N VAL A 559 -10.38 13.11 -11.27
CA VAL A 559 -11.20 14.20 -11.81
C VAL A 559 -10.36 15.46 -12.01
N LEU A 560 -9.53 15.84 -11.03
CA LEU A 560 -8.67 17.02 -11.12
C LEU A 560 -7.68 16.94 -12.29
N CYS A 561 -7.08 15.77 -12.52
CA CYS A 561 -6.05 15.59 -13.53
C CYS A 561 -6.59 15.28 -14.94
N LEU A 562 -7.72 14.58 -15.05
CA LEU A 562 -8.25 14.13 -16.33
C LEU A 562 -9.34 15.03 -16.91
N ALA A 563 -10.17 15.65 -16.05
CA ALA A 563 -11.25 16.52 -16.50
C ALA A 563 -10.70 17.84 -17.03
N ARG A 564 -11.30 18.34 -18.12
CA ARG A 564 -10.97 19.66 -18.70
C ARG A 564 -12.16 20.61 -18.69
N SER A 565 -13.35 20.09 -18.44
CA SER A 565 -14.59 20.84 -18.37
C SER A 565 -14.81 21.44 -16.97
N ARG A 566 -15.98 22.03 -16.73
CA ARG A 566 -16.40 22.45 -15.38
C ARG A 566 -16.48 21.29 -14.37
N LEU A 567 -16.36 20.03 -14.82
CA LEU A 567 -16.28 18.85 -13.96
C LEU A 567 -15.08 18.87 -13.00
N VAL A 568 -14.01 19.62 -13.31
CA VAL A 568 -12.90 19.81 -12.37
C VAL A 568 -13.37 20.37 -11.01
N LEU A 569 -14.47 21.15 -10.98
CA LEU A 569 -15.05 21.68 -9.76
C LEU A 569 -15.67 20.62 -8.84
N VAL A 570 -15.87 19.39 -9.33
CA VAL A 570 -16.30 18.26 -8.51
C VAL A 570 -15.16 17.72 -7.64
N ALA A 571 -13.91 17.85 -8.07
CA ALA A 571 -12.75 17.37 -7.31
C ALA A 571 -12.66 17.94 -5.87
N PRO A 572 -12.78 19.26 -5.61
CA PRO A 572 -12.77 19.77 -4.24
C PRO A 572 -13.95 19.29 -3.40
N ALA A 573 -15.14 19.07 -4.01
CA ALA A 573 -16.29 18.52 -3.29
C ALA A 573 -16.04 17.06 -2.85
N LEU A 574 -15.44 16.25 -3.72
CA LEU A 574 -15.02 14.88 -3.38
C LEU A 574 -13.93 14.86 -2.30
N ALA A 575 -12.95 15.76 -2.38
CA ALA A 575 -11.92 15.90 -1.36
C ALA A 575 -12.52 16.35 -0.01
N GLY A 576 -13.47 17.27 -0.03
CA GLY A 576 -14.22 17.70 1.16
C GLY A 576 -15.01 16.55 1.79
N LEU A 577 -15.67 15.72 0.97
CA LEU A 577 -16.37 14.53 1.44
C LEU A 577 -15.40 13.49 2.02
N ALA A 578 -14.22 13.32 1.41
CA ALA A 578 -13.17 12.43 1.94
C ALA A 578 -12.65 12.90 3.31
N LEU A 579 -12.45 14.21 3.48
CA LEU A 579 -12.09 14.80 4.77
C LEU A 579 -13.18 14.59 5.81
N TRP A 580 -14.45 14.83 5.44
CA TRP A 580 -15.59 14.62 6.33
C TRP A 580 -15.73 13.15 6.74
N ALA A 581 -15.60 12.20 5.81
CA ALA A 581 -15.64 10.77 6.09
C ALA A 581 -14.49 10.34 7.01
N THR A 582 -13.31 10.94 6.87
CA THR A 582 -12.16 10.69 7.75
C THR A 582 -12.38 11.26 9.14
N ALA A 583 -12.93 12.48 9.24
CA ALA A 583 -13.23 13.12 10.51
C ALA A 583 -14.35 12.41 11.28
N SER A 584 -15.31 11.81 10.57
CA SER A 584 -16.47 11.12 11.13
C SER A 584 -16.20 9.64 11.43
N ALA A 585 -15.02 9.12 11.11
CA ALA A 585 -14.69 7.72 11.32
C ALA A 585 -14.64 7.37 12.81
N PRO A 586 -15.35 6.32 13.26
CA PRO A 586 -15.31 5.91 14.67
C PRO A 586 -13.92 5.40 15.03
N ARG A 587 -13.47 5.73 16.24
CA ARG A 587 -12.19 5.25 16.76
C ARG A 587 -12.40 3.95 17.52
N PRO A 588 -11.46 2.99 17.43
CA PRO A 588 -11.50 1.83 18.30
C PRO A 588 -11.19 2.24 19.73
N ASP A 589 -11.93 1.66 20.66
CA ASP A 589 -11.78 1.84 22.10
C ASP A 589 -11.06 0.67 22.76
N LEU A 590 -11.07 -0.48 22.09
CA LEU A 590 -10.36 -1.69 22.48
C LEU A 590 -9.63 -2.23 21.24
N LEU A 591 -8.37 -2.62 21.40
CA LEU A 591 -7.60 -3.31 20.38
C LEU A 591 -6.93 -4.52 21.00
N VAL A 592 -7.04 -5.68 20.36
CA VAL A 592 -6.47 -6.95 20.82
C VAL A 592 -5.60 -7.50 19.71
N ASP A 593 -4.38 -7.94 20.03
CA ASP A 593 -3.53 -8.57 19.02
C ASP A 593 -4.03 -9.97 18.63
N ALA A 594 -3.53 -10.50 17.52
CA ALA A 594 -3.98 -11.78 16.97
C ALA A 594 -3.73 -13.00 17.87
N GLN A 595 -2.93 -12.87 18.93
CA GLN A 595 -2.59 -13.93 19.87
C GLN A 595 -3.09 -13.62 21.30
N ALA A 596 -3.89 -12.55 21.48
CA ALA A 596 -4.27 -11.99 22.77
C ALA A 596 -3.08 -11.80 23.74
N ARG A 597 -1.89 -11.45 23.24
CA ARG A 597 -0.72 -11.18 24.11
C ARG A 597 -0.67 -9.75 24.61
N THR A 598 -1.28 -8.84 23.87
CA THR A 598 -1.34 -7.41 24.14
C THR A 598 -2.73 -6.88 23.81
N VAL A 599 -3.17 -5.96 24.66
CA VAL A 599 -4.48 -5.32 24.57
C VAL A 599 -4.28 -3.82 24.79
N ALA A 600 -4.88 -3.00 23.96
CA ALA A 600 -4.94 -1.55 24.15
C ALA A 600 -6.38 -1.12 24.46
N VAL A 601 -6.53 -0.19 25.40
CA VAL A 601 -7.80 0.39 25.81
C VAL A 601 -7.69 1.90 25.77
N ARG A 602 -8.73 2.57 25.26
CA ARG A 602 -8.78 4.03 25.23
C ARG A 602 -9.17 4.58 26.60
N GLY A 603 -8.26 5.34 27.21
CA GLY A 603 -8.43 6.01 28.49
C GLY A 603 -9.39 7.22 28.41
N ALA A 604 -9.66 7.82 29.57
CA ALA A 604 -10.53 8.99 29.69
C ALA A 604 -9.90 10.26 29.08
N ASP A 605 -8.57 10.31 28.99
CA ASP A 605 -7.79 11.31 28.27
C ASP A 605 -7.88 11.17 26.73
N GLY A 606 -8.54 10.10 26.25
CA GLY A 606 -8.68 9.77 24.84
C GLY A 606 -7.46 9.09 24.24
N ALA A 607 -6.39 8.83 25.01
CA ALA A 607 -5.19 8.14 24.53
C ALA A 607 -5.29 6.63 24.76
N LEU A 608 -4.51 5.85 23.99
CA LEU A 608 -4.46 4.40 24.13
C LEU A 608 -3.49 3.99 25.26
N ALA A 609 -4.00 3.35 26.31
CA ALA A 609 -3.19 2.63 27.28
C ALA A 609 -3.05 1.16 26.86
N VAL A 610 -1.90 0.54 27.06
CA VAL A 610 -1.60 -0.83 26.64
C VAL A 610 -1.25 -1.70 27.84
N MET A 611 -1.81 -2.90 27.86
CA MET A 611 -1.51 -3.96 28.82
C MET A 611 -1.09 -5.26 28.11
N GLY A 612 -0.35 -6.11 28.83
CA GLY A 612 0.12 -7.39 28.30
C GLY A 612 1.47 -7.82 28.88
N ASP A 613 2.14 -8.73 28.17
CA ASP A 613 3.37 -9.38 28.63
C ASP A 613 4.57 -8.43 28.83
N ARG A 614 4.83 -8.05 30.10
CA ARG A 614 5.91 -7.14 30.53
C ARG A 614 7.31 -7.65 30.21
N MET A 615 7.53 -8.97 30.08
CA MET A 615 8.87 -9.55 29.88
C MET A 615 9.52 -9.25 28.52
N SER A 616 8.88 -8.51 27.62
CA SER A 616 9.27 -8.43 26.20
C SER A 616 9.27 -7.04 25.56
N GLY A 617 9.23 -5.95 26.34
CA GLY A 617 9.27 -4.60 25.78
C GLY A 617 7.99 -4.21 25.02
N LEU A 618 6.87 -4.16 25.75
CA LEU A 618 5.50 -3.93 25.25
C LEU A 618 5.36 -2.77 24.26
N ALA A 619 5.97 -1.61 24.55
CA ALA A 619 5.78 -0.38 23.79
C ALA A 619 6.46 -0.39 22.41
N GLY A 620 7.34 -1.37 22.13
CA GLY A 620 8.05 -1.55 20.86
C GLY A 620 7.60 -2.78 20.06
N ARG A 621 6.50 -3.44 20.44
CA ARG A 621 5.94 -4.54 19.66
C ARG A 621 5.24 -4.01 18.41
N PHE A 622 5.41 -4.72 17.30
CA PHE A 622 4.87 -4.36 15.98
C PHE A 622 3.36 -4.02 15.99
N ALA A 623 2.53 -4.77 16.72
CA ALA A 623 1.10 -4.48 16.82
C ALA A 623 0.80 -3.16 17.55
N VAL A 624 1.48 -2.89 18.66
CA VAL A 624 1.33 -1.66 19.46
C VAL A 624 1.79 -0.45 18.66
N GLU A 625 2.92 -0.56 17.95
CA GLU A 625 3.39 0.48 17.04
C GLU A 625 2.36 0.77 15.94
N GLN A 626 1.75 -0.26 15.34
CA GLN A 626 0.69 -0.07 14.36
C GLN A 626 -0.55 0.63 14.94
N TRP A 627 -0.95 0.30 16.18
CA TRP A 627 -2.10 0.92 16.83
C TRP A 627 -1.87 2.40 17.18
N LEU A 628 -0.71 2.73 17.76
CA LEU A 628 -0.36 4.11 18.10
C LEU A 628 -0.21 4.97 16.84
N ASN A 629 0.42 4.42 15.79
CA ASN A 629 0.48 5.08 14.49
C ASN A 629 -0.93 5.29 13.92
N ALA A 630 -1.81 4.28 13.99
CA ALA A 630 -3.20 4.37 13.56
C ALA A 630 -4.04 5.40 14.34
N ASP A 631 -3.73 5.64 15.62
CA ASP A 631 -4.38 6.68 16.43
C ASP A 631 -3.82 8.09 16.16
N GLY A 632 -2.72 8.19 15.39
CA GLY A 632 -1.99 9.42 15.13
C GLY A 632 -1.03 9.83 16.27
N ASP A 633 -0.86 8.98 17.28
CA ASP A 633 -0.07 9.22 18.50
C ASP A 633 1.33 8.59 18.39
N ARG A 634 2.06 9.02 17.36
CA ARG A 634 3.37 8.44 17.01
C ARG A 634 4.45 8.72 18.06
N ALA A 635 4.36 9.86 18.74
CA ALA A 635 5.36 10.31 19.70
C ALA A 635 5.45 9.39 20.93
N ARG A 636 4.39 8.63 21.22
CA ARG A 636 4.35 7.70 22.35
C ARG A 636 4.78 6.28 22.00
N VAL A 637 5.17 5.98 20.74
CA VAL A 637 5.74 4.68 20.38
C VAL A 637 7.01 4.44 21.20
N GLY A 638 7.09 3.31 21.90
CA GLY A 638 8.21 3.01 22.80
C GLY A 638 8.17 3.74 24.16
N ALA A 639 7.22 4.65 24.41
CA ALA A 639 7.15 5.41 25.65
C ALA A 639 6.54 4.59 26.80
N THR A 640 7.12 4.70 28.00
CA THR A 640 6.64 4.01 29.21
C THR A 640 5.25 4.47 29.66
N GLN A 641 4.87 5.70 29.33
CA GLN A 641 3.54 6.28 29.60
C GLN A 641 2.40 5.45 28.99
N VAL A 642 2.65 4.78 27.86
CA VAL A 642 1.66 3.92 27.20
C VAL A 642 1.23 2.77 28.11
N THR A 643 2.12 2.30 28.99
CA THR A 643 1.86 1.18 29.90
C THR A 643 1.56 1.61 31.34
N ALA A 644 1.60 2.91 31.65
CA ALA A 644 1.55 3.42 33.02
C ALA A 644 0.25 3.07 33.78
N GLY A 645 -0.86 2.88 33.07
CA GLY A 645 -2.15 2.50 33.66
C GLY A 645 -2.37 1.00 33.86
N ALA A 646 -1.48 0.14 33.34
CA ALA A 646 -1.69 -1.31 33.34
C ALA A 646 -1.18 -1.96 34.63
N ALA A 647 -2.07 -2.58 35.39
CA ALA A 647 -1.74 -3.43 36.53
C ALA A 647 -1.62 -4.89 36.05
N CYS A 648 -0.42 -5.47 36.12
CA CYS A 648 -0.15 -6.82 35.65
C CYS A 648 0.54 -7.66 36.72
N ASP A 649 0.16 -8.93 36.80
CA ASP A 649 0.80 -9.98 37.57
C ASP A 649 1.10 -11.20 36.68
N MET A 650 1.34 -12.37 37.28
CA MET A 650 1.61 -13.62 36.56
C MET A 650 0.36 -14.26 35.95
N ALA A 651 -0.83 -13.94 36.46
CA ALA A 651 -2.11 -14.49 36.04
C ALA A 651 -2.72 -13.68 34.89
N GLY A 652 -2.53 -12.36 34.89
CA GLY A 652 -3.12 -11.48 33.90
C GLY A 652 -2.71 -10.00 34.02
N CYS A 653 -3.46 -9.17 33.31
CA CYS A 653 -3.35 -7.72 33.38
C CYS A 653 -4.73 -7.07 33.39
N THR A 654 -4.85 -5.91 34.04
CA THR A 654 -6.06 -5.09 34.01
C THR A 654 -5.77 -3.64 33.62
N LEU A 655 -6.75 -3.02 32.96
CA LEU A 655 -6.78 -1.59 32.63
C LEU A 655 -8.14 -0.99 32.99
N PRO A 656 -8.18 0.23 33.56
CA PRO A 656 -9.43 0.93 33.83
C PRO A 656 -10.10 1.39 32.53
N LEU A 657 -11.43 1.28 32.50
CA LEU A 657 -12.27 1.83 31.44
C LEU A 657 -12.81 3.22 31.83
N PRO A 658 -13.00 4.15 30.88
CA PRO A 658 -13.50 5.51 31.14
C PRO A 658 -14.85 5.60 31.88
N GLU A 659 -15.72 4.61 31.72
CA GLU A 659 -17.09 4.58 32.29
C GLU A 659 -17.17 3.80 33.62
N GLY A 660 -16.01 3.48 34.20
CA GLY A 660 -15.90 2.58 35.34
C GLY A 660 -15.84 1.10 34.95
N GLY A 661 -15.24 0.30 35.82
CA GLY A 661 -14.92 -1.11 35.57
C GLY A 661 -13.57 -1.32 34.90
N LEU A 662 -13.19 -2.59 34.74
CA LEU A 662 -11.89 -3.00 34.23
C LEU A 662 -12.02 -3.75 32.90
N ALA A 663 -11.04 -3.59 32.03
CA ALA A 663 -10.72 -4.55 30.99
C ALA A 663 -9.64 -5.49 31.53
N ALA A 664 -9.89 -6.80 31.50
CA ALA A 664 -8.95 -7.81 31.97
C ALA A 664 -8.40 -8.65 30.81
N LEU A 665 -7.12 -8.96 30.88
CA LEU A 665 -6.43 -9.94 30.04
C LEU A 665 -6.05 -11.12 30.92
N SER A 666 -6.81 -12.22 30.82
CA SER A 666 -6.60 -13.45 31.58
C SER A 666 -5.71 -14.42 30.79
N ARG A 667 -4.62 -14.89 31.40
CA ARG A 667 -3.65 -15.82 30.79
C ARG A 667 -3.67 -17.20 31.43
N GLN A 668 -4.39 -17.36 32.54
CA GLN A 668 -4.50 -18.60 33.30
C GLN A 668 -5.97 -19.01 33.42
N ARG A 669 -6.25 -20.31 33.48
CA ARG A 669 -7.63 -20.79 33.59
C ARG A 669 -8.21 -20.50 34.97
N GLU A 670 -7.33 -20.44 35.97
CA GLU A 670 -7.61 -20.24 37.38
C GLU A 670 -8.10 -18.82 37.69
N SER A 671 -7.63 -17.80 36.94
CA SER A 671 -8.06 -16.40 37.15
C SER A 671 -9.37 -16.05 36.43
N LEU A 672 -9.85 -16.95 35.57
CA LEU A 672 -10.90 -16.65 34.59
C LEU A 672 -12.24 -16.32 35.25
N GLU A 673 -12.57 -16.98 36.37
CA GLU A 673 -13.82 -16.75 37.09
C GLU A 673 -13.84 -15.38 37.78
N ASP A 674 -12.75 -15.03 38.47
CA ASP A 674 -12.60 -13.73 39.13
C ASP A 674 -12.58 -12.58 38.11
N ASP A 675 -11.79 -12.73 37.05
CA ASP A 675 -11.69 -11.73 35.97
C ASP A 675 -13.06 -11.54 35.29
N CYS A 676 -13.82 -12.61 35.12
CA CYS A 676 -15.15 -12.57 34.52
C CYS A 676 -16.18 -11.82 35.40
N ARG A 677 -16.06 -11.88 36.74
CA ARG A 677 -16.93 -11.13 37.66
C ARG A 677 -16.54 -9.66 37.77
N LEU A 678 -15.24 -9.35 37.75
CA LEU A 678 -14.71 -8.00 38.00
C LEU A 678 -14.60 -7.14 36.73
N ALA A 679 -14.36 -7.76 35.58
CA ALA A 679 -14.14 -7.05 34.33
C ALA A 679 -15.46 -6.80 33.58
N ARG A 680 -15.55 -5.66 32.90
CA ARG A 680 -16.59 -5.43 31.88
C ARG A 680 -16.21 -6.04 30.54
N VAL A 681 -14.91 -6.17 30.28
CA VAL A 681 -14.35 -6.78 29.08
C VAL A 681 -13.28 -7.78 29.49
N LEU A 682 -13.43 -9.02 29.06
CA LEU A 682 -12.49 -10.10 29.33
C LEU A 682 -11.85 -10.57 28.03
N VAL A 683 -10.54 -10.44 27.91
CA VAL A 683 -9.77 -10.99 26.79
C VAL A 683 -9.09 -12.27 27.27
N THR A 684 -9.33 -13.38 26.60
CA THR A 684 -8.79 -14.68 27.01
C THR A 684 -8.66 -15.64 25.83
N PRO A 685 -7.67 -16.55 25.82
CA PRO A 685 -7.64 -17.66 24.89
C PRO A 685 -8.56 -18.83 25.30
N PHE A 686 -9.08 -18.83 26.52
CA PHE A 686 -9.87 -19.93 27.06
C PHE A 686 -11.38 -19.75 26.84
N ALA A 687 -12.13 -20.84 26.95
CA ALA A 687 -13.59 -20.76 26.97
C ALA A 687 -14.04 -20.14 28.30
N PRO A 688 -14.87 -19.08 28.29
CA PRO A 688 -15.37 -18.47 29.52
C PRO A 688 -16.39 -19.39 30.22
N PRO A 689 -16.62 -19.19 31.53
CA PRO A 689 -17.77 -19.77 32.24
C PRO A 689 -19.10 -19.37 31.61
N ASP A 690 -20.14 -20.20 31.75
CA ASP A 690 -21.44 -19.99 31.12
C ASP A 690 -22.21 -18.76 31.65
N ASP A 691 -21.93 -18.38 32.90
CA ASP A 691 -22.53 -17.28 33.66
C ASP A 691 -21.75 -15.96 33.54
N CYS A 692 -20.84 -15.86 32.57
CA CYS A 692 -19.98 -14.70 32.48
C CYS A 692 -20.70 -13.40 32.10
N ALA A 693 -20.66 -12.42 33.00
CA ALA A 693 -21.29 -11.11 32.81
C ALA A 693 -20.45 -10.17 31.92
N ALA A 694 -19.14 -10.41 31.81
CA ALA A 694 -18.23 -9.63 30.99
C ALA A 694 -18.46 -9.84 29.48
N THR A 695 -18.18 -8.82 28.67
CA THR A 695 -18.02 -9.02 27.23
C THR A 695 -16.74 -9.79 26.97
N VAL A 696 -16.85 -11.06 26.55
CA VAL A 696 -15.69 -11.93 26.33
C VAL A 696 -15.16 -11.82 24.91
N VAL A 697 -13.90 -11.44 24.76
CA VAL A 697 -13.12 -11.51 23.52
C VAL A 697 -12.26 -12.78 23.56
N ARG A 698 -12.80 -13.87 22.99
CA ARG A 698 -12.07 -15.13 22.90
C ARG A 698 -11.15 -15.15 21.68
N VAL A 699 -9.85 -15.32 21.90
CA VAL A 699 -8.85 -15.43 20.83
C VAL A 699 -8.24 -16.81 20.84
N ASP A 700 -8.65 -17.67 19.91
CA ASP A 700 -8.06 -19.00 19.77
C ASP A 700 -6.68 -18.90 19.09
N PRO A 701 -5.57 -19.22 19.78
CA PRO A 701 -4.23 -19.16 19.18
C PRO A 701 -4.06 -20.15 18.01
N ALA A 702 -4.88 -21.21 17.95
CA ALA A 702 -4.87 -22.19 16.87
C ALA A 702 -5.63 -21.70 15.62
N ARG A 703 -6.45 -20.64 15.74
CA ARG A 703 -7.21 -20.04 14.64
C ARG A 703 -7.06 -18.51 14.65
N PRO A 704 -5.88 -17.98 14.32
CA PRO A 704 -5.63 -16.54 14.38
C PRO A 704 -6.48 -15.79 13.34
N ILE A 705 -7.52 -15.09 13.80
CA ILE A 705 -8.42 -14.23 13.01
C ILE A 705 -7.87 -12.81 12.78
N GLY A 706 -6.56 -12.61 12.97
CA GLY A 706 -5.93 -11.29 13.00
C GLY A 706 -6.24 -10.52 14.28
N GLY A 707 -5.89 -9.23 14.33
CA GLY A 707 -6.24 -8.38 15.48
C GLY A 707 -7.73 -8.07 15.55
N ILE A 708 -8.23 -7.72 16.73
CA ILE A 708 -9.65 -7.40 16.97
C ILE A 708 -9.75 -5.95 17.43
N ALA A 709 -10.71 -5.20 16.88
CA ALA A 709 -11.07 -3.88 17.35
C ALA A 709 -12.47 -3.87 17.97
N GLY A 710 -12.60 -3.28 19.14
CA GLY A 710 -13.87 -3.02 19.81
C GLY A 710 -14.25 -1.55 19.75
N TYR A 711 -15.50 -1.29 19.41
CA TYR A 711 -16.12 0.03 19.42
C TYR A 711 -17.19 0.06 20.48
N ARG A 712 -17.22 1.09 21.32
CA ARG A 712 -18.28 1.27 22.30
C ARG A 712 -19.53 1.83 21.63
N ASN A 713 -20.69 1.29 22.02
CA ASN A 713 -21.98 1.83 21.62
C ASN A 713 -22.46 2.89 22.63
N PRO A 714 -23.16 3.94 22.19
CA PRO A 714 -23.75 4.94 23.10
C PRO A 714 -24.76 4.36 24.10
N GLU A 715 -25.42 3.25 23.74
CA GLU A 715 -26.46 2.58 24.54
C GLU A 715 -25.89 1.57 25.56
N GLY A 716 -24.56 1.47 25.67
CA GLY A 716 -23.88 0.46 26.48
C GLY A 716 -23.65 -0.84 25.70
N GLY A 717 -22.40 -1.33 25.71
CA GLY A 717 -21.99 -2.55 25.02
C GLY A 717 -20.90 -2.34 23.96
N TRP A 718 -20.42 -3.44 23.39
CA TRP A 718 -19.26 -3.47 22.51
C TRP A 718 -19.59 -4.10 21.15
N ARG A 719 -19.27 -3.38 20.08
CA ARG A 719 -19.23 -3.93 18.72
C ARG A 719 -17.80 -4.39 18.41
N LEU A 720 -17.58 -5.69 18.40
CA LEU A 720 -16.28 -6.29 18.09
C LEU A 720 -16.17 -6.56 16.58
N VAL A 721 -15.07 -6.14 15.99
CA VAL A 721 -14.76 -6.35 14.57
C VAL A 721 -13.38 -6.99 14.48
N ALA A 722 -13.32 -8.22 13.95
CA ALA A 722 -12.06 -8.89 13.66
C ALA A 722 -11.43 -8.35 12.37
N ALA A 723 -10.10 -8.34 12.30
CA ALA A 723 -9.39 -7.83 11.13
C ALA A 723 -9.51 -8.76 9.93
N ARG A 724 -9.77 -10.06 10.16
CA ARG A 724 -10.20 -11.01 9.12
C ARG A 724 -11.54 -11.64 9.51
N PRO A 725 -12.44 -11.89 8.54
CA PRO A 725 -13.65 -12.66 8.81
C PRO A 725 -13.28 -14.09 9.20
N ALA A 726 -14.00 -14.67 10.16
CA ALA A 726 -13.74 -16.03 10.67
C ALA A 726 -13.93 -17.15 9.61
N ALA A 727 -14.48 -16.83 8.45
CA ALA A 727 -14.85 -17.75 7.37
C ALA A 727 -14.25 -17.37 5.99
N GLY A 728 -13.21 -16.52 5.96
CA GLY A 728 -12.47 -16.23 4.73
C GLY A 728 -11.61 -17.42 4.33
N THR A 729 -11.75 -17.92 3.10
CA THR A 729 -10.89 -18.95 2.50
C THR A 729 -10.04 -18.32 1.41
N ARG A 730 -9.39 -17.17 1.69
CA ARG A 730 -8.49 -16.58 0.69
C ARG A 730 -7.21 -17.43 0.60
N PRO A 731 -6.57 -17.56 -0.58
CA PRO A 731 -5.38 -18.39 -0.73
C PRO A 731 -4.18 -18.00 0.15
N TRP A 732 -4.10 -16.72 0.56
CA TRP A 732 -3.07 -16.20 1.47
C TRP A 732 -3.42 -16.33 2.96
N GLU A 733 -4.57 -16.93 3.28
CA GLU A 733 -4.99 -17.18 4.66
C GLU A 733 -4.66 -18.62 5.06
N PRO A 734 -4.26 -18.87 6.32
CA PRO A 734 -4.07 -20.23 6.81
C PRO A 734 -5.40 -21.00 6.71
N LYS A 735 -5.38 -22.18 6.07
CA LYS A 735 -6.55 -23.05 6.05
C LYS A 735 -6.89 -23.47 7.48
N ALA A 736 -8.15 -23.30 7.88
CA ALA A 736 -8.63 -23.83 9.14
C ALA A 736 -8.45 -25.35 9.14
N GLN A 737 -7.69 -25.89 10.09
CA GLN A 737 -7.58 -27.34 10.25
C GLN A 737 -8.96 -27.87 10.66
N THR A 738 -9.60 -28.63 9.78
CA THR A 738 -10.72 -29.50 10.13
C THR A 738 -10.15 -30.61 11.00
N LEU A 739 -10.36 -30.52 12.32
CA LEU A 739 -10.17 -31.69 13.18
C LEU A 739 -11.09 -32.81 12.64
N PRO A 740 -10.64 -34.08 12.59
CA PRO A 740 -11.56 -35.18 12.35
C PRO A 740 -12.69 -35.12 13.40
N PRO A 741 -13.94 -35.42 13.03
CA PRO A 741 -15.04 -35.39 13.97
C PRO A 741 -14.68 -36.29 15.14
N SER A 742 -14.56 -35.72 16.34
CA SER A 742 -14.44 -36.52 17.54
C SER A 742 -15.70 -37.37 17.65
N SER A 743 -15.51 -38.69 17.60
CA SER A 743 -16.55 -39.67 17.86
C SER A 743 -17.14 -39.39 19.24
N GLY A 744 -18.43 -39.05 19.28
CA GLY A 744 -19.23 -39.05 20.51
C GLY A 744 -19.30 -37.72 21.24
N HIS A 745 -20.07 -36.77 20.71
CA HIS A 745 -21.20 -36.15 21.43
C HIS A 745 -21.99 -35.33 20.41
N THR A 746 -23.27 -35.66 20.25
CA THR A 746 -24.24 -34.91 19.47
C THR A 746 -24.48 -33.55 20.11
N SER A 747 -23.61 -32.58 19.79
CA SER A 747 -23.92 -31.17 19.93
C SER A 747 -24.38 -30.65 18.57
N LYS A 748 -25.55 -30.01 18.56
CA LYS A 748 -26.18 -29.42 17.37
C LYS A 748 -25.18 -28.53 16.62
N ALA A 749 -25.18 -28.65 15.30
CA ALA A 749 -24.36 -27.85 14.39
C ALA A 749 -24.48 -26.35 14.70
N PRO A 750 -23.37 -25.57 14.75
CA PRO A 750 -23.47 -24.13 14.85
C PRO A 750 -23.88 -23.58 13.49
N ALA A 751 -25.10 -23.04 13.43
CA ALA A 751 -25.46 -22.08 12.40
C ALA A 751 -24.51 -20.88 12.52
N SER A 752 -23.83 -20.53 11.41
CA SER A 752 -23.22 -19.22 11.15
C SER A 752 -22.62 -18.52 12.37
N ALA A 753 -21.32 -18.72 12.62
CA ALA A 753 -20.56 -17.99 13.63
C ALA A 753 -20.46 -16.49 13.29
N ALA A 754 -21.51 -15.74 13.63
CA ALA A 754 -21.38 -14.36 14.04
C ALA A 754 -20.62 -14.35 15.37
N LEU A 755 -19.72 -13.37 15.55
CA LEU A 755 -19.18 -13.00 16.86
C LEU A 755 -20.38 -12.63 17.76
N THR A 756 -20.93 -13.58 18.50
CA THR A 756 -22.07 -13.34 19.39
C THR A 756 -21.57 -12.65 20.67
N SER A 757 -21.94 -11.38 20.83
CA SER A 757 -22.00 -10.74 22.15
C SER A 757 -23.12 -11.41 22.95
N LYS A 758 -22.80 -12.10 24.04
CA LYS A 758 -23.79 -12.38 25.08
C LYS A 758 -23.88 -11.14 25.98
N GLN A 759 -25.03 -10.46 25.98
CA GLN A 759 -25.43 -9.54 27.04
C GLN A 759 -26.26 -10.31 28.08
N PRO A 760 -26.19 -10.00 29.38
CA PRO A 760 -27.12 -10.53 30.36
C PRO A 760 -28.48 -9.84 30.21
N ALA A 761 -29.54 -10.63 30.07
CA ALA A 761 -30.92 -10.14 30.04
C ALA A 761 -31.34 -9.61 31.42
N SER A 762 -31.90 -8.40 31.46
CA SER A 762 -32.52 -7.80 32.64
C SER A 762 -33.75 -8.60 33.07
N LYS A 763 -33.77 -9.11 34.30
CA LYS A 763 -34.98 -9.62 34.97
C LYS A 763 -35.73 -8.43 35.60
N GLU A 764 -36.96 -8.18 35.13
CA GLU A 764 -37.96 -7.42 35.88
C GLU A 764 -38.77 -8.35 36.81
N PRO A 765 -39.37 -7.82 37.89
CA PRO A 765 -39.90 -8.62 38.99
C PRO A 765 -41.32 -9.15 38.72
N MET A 766 -41.57 -10.30 39.33
CA MET A 766 -42.80 -11.09 39.34
C MET A 766 -43.99 -10.28 39.89
N ARG A 767 -45.13 -10.33 39.18
CA ARG A 767 -46.45 -9.92 39.69
C ARG A 767 -47.29 -11.18 39.93
N ASP A 768 -47.88 -11.23 41.12
CA ASP A 768 -48.86 -12.22 41.57
C ASP A 768 -50.16 -12.18 40.76
N VAL A 769 -50.75 -13.35 40.50
CA VAL A 769 -52.18 -13.53 40.25
C VAL A 769 -52.60 -14.91 40.82
N GLU A 770 -53.52 -14.86 41.78
CA GLU A 770 -54.35 -15.93 42.34
C GLU A 770 -55.15 -16.69 41.25
N ASP A 771 -55.45 -17.98 41.42
CA ASP A 771 -56.67 -18.42 42.13
C ASP A 771 -56.94 -19.94 42.02
N ASP A 772 -57.53 -20.43 43.12
CA ASP A 772 -58.48 -21.53 43.36
C ASP A 772 -58.24 -23.00 42.94
N SER A 773 -58.17 -23.88 43.94
CA SER A 773 -59.17 -24.96 44.16
C SER A 773 -58.90 -25.75 45.45
N THR A 774 -59.76 -25.50 46.45
CA THR A 774 -60.37 -26.39 47.48
C THR A 774 -59.76 -27.78 47.80
N PRO A 775 -59.78 -28.20 49.09
CA PRO A 775 -60.97 -28.90 49.62
C PRO A 775 -61.40 -28.54 51.06
N ALA A 776 -62.72 -28.67 51.30
CA ALA A 776 -63.36 -28.79 52.61
C ALA A 776 -62.93 -30.10 53.32
N GLU A 777 -63.03 -30.34 54.63
CA GLU A 777 -64.05 -29.92 55.59
C GLU A 777 -63.56 -30.24 57.04
N ALA A 778 -63.79 -29.28 57.95
CA ALA A 778 -64.17 -29.37 59.37
C ALA A 778 -63.23 -29.86 60.53
N PRO A 779 -63.46 -29.36 61.78
CA PRO A 779 -62.49 -29.28 62.89
C PRO A 779 -62.88 -30.04 64.19
N MET A 780 -61.92 -30.33 65.09
CA MET A 780 -62.18 -30.45 66.54
C MET A 780 -60.91 -30.64 67.39
N GLU A 781 -60.79 -29.78 68.40
CA GLU A 781 -60.38 -29.98 69.81
C GLU A 781 -59.29 -30.98 70.28
N VAL A 782 -58.44 -30.45 71.16
CA VAL A 782 -57.92 -31.02 72.43
C VAL A 782 -57.00 -32.25 72.34
N GLN A 783 -55.68 -32.06 72.49
CA GLN A 783 -54.92 -32.24 73.75
C GLN A 783 -53.44 -31.90 73.55
#